data_AF-A0A9P1CVR4-F1
#
_entry.id   AF-A0A9P1CVR4-F1
#
_cell.length_a   1.000
_cell.length_b   1.000
_cell.length_c   1.000
_cell.angle_alpha   90.00
_cell.angle_beta   90.00
_cell.angle_gamma   90.00
#
_symmetry.space_group_name_H-M   'P 1'
#
loop_
_entity.id
_entity.type
_entity.pdbx_description
1 polymer ?
#
loop_
_entity_poly.entity_id
_entity_poly.type
_entity_poly.pdbx_seq_one_letter_code
_entity_poly.pdbx_strand_id
1 'polypeptide(L)'
;MAWKPLTYEEKDILKARKKIRAVKKIEDRLWLEAYAVKGHVEPGQLAKLQRKAKLEQVPETICIRVKSEATRKEDQATSQPKALQKGKGNGKDNEGPDATLKISAEAQSEVKNTDCQSPTTASDRPSTQSETPEESTKPGPAEGLYGLAVQHMSDAWHSEECPTFLCLAGNITPSTASEEGGDSQRQEHRHKCLPCGLHGDGGQFQRNDSINVISMRSLLSSPNVASSQLLLLALPKGAINKSPDDAASDTMKVLWQVLQWSWEAAFYNKFPEFDHAGNPWPAKSWRQQMAGQPLSREGFRACIWAVQADGEYLQNEFQLKGASHEEMCFNCSANKSTLPYNDFRPTAAWRATVVEHAGTCPTDHVISTIPGVVGESFKYDTLHVLEEGLTAHVLANVLFDLVVKVAGTCAGRDMLGIPEYRGRLPNEMTRSLRRLSQALKLDPFLVQTEWEKLRPIAAAQKKKGNLDNRTAWAAAYEHTQKTSDLRKKYGLQCLPLALQAYVCWSPSASGVEQSFSKADRCFHEGRFGSSATDTERRALMILCMDTTWDKEVVTGARRLYASAVKKHKGKQRKPRMDKGIAKGHFANSEVSFLKRKRESVREAMSSAPGESLAQENTGVLSSKARKEMQLQNQRRLNRAIDAAENGYLLADEDGDAQQAFAKLQNKKRKCEQQDAKRIEAIALRKQLCQAVCEHQTWNWKSLGARKAWSTSSIPAAELAPLVAVADPREASVFIHSQETISDKMYLMAIAAGGTILSKSILRGAGGLRLEYQAAPFRRLRQEHVGIHCSKAFRDQHPEFLKTLAWVVEKEGWRRLKVSSLDKQKSICLLAEGDPEGRHLKAKALLAFSKADFIAFLANKCQAKEKLLCQTCLRG
;
A
#
# COMPACT_ATOMS: atom_id res chain seq x y z
N MET A 1 -12.13 17.21 -21.44
CA MET A 1 -11.20 16.89 -22.55
C MET A 1 -10.96 15.39 -22.54
N ALA A 2 -11.02 14.70 -23.68
CA ALA A 2 -10.72 13.27 -23.75
C ALA A 2 -9.20 13.04 -23.83
N TRP A 3 -8.66 12.12 -23.03
CA TRP A 3 -7.25 11.74 -23.08
C TRP A 3 -6.99 10.82 -24.29
N LYS A 4 -6.07 11.19 -25.18
CA LYS A 4 -5.61 10.35 -26.29
C LYS A 4 -4.28 9.69 -25.91
N PRO A 5 -4.12 8.37 -26.04
CA PRO A 5 -2.87 7.69 -25.70
C PRO A 5 -1.76 8.02 -26.71
N LEU A 6 -0.53 8.24 -26.20
CA LEU A 6 0.64 8.58 -27.02
C LEU A 6 0.96 7.51 -28.07
N THR A 7 1.47 7.93 -29.23
CA THR A 7 1.94 7.03 -30.30
C THR A 7 3.23 6.30 -29.91
N TYR A 8 3.77 5.44 -30.78
CA TYR A 8 5.03 4.75 -30.53
C TYR A 8 6.24 5.70 -30.67
N GLU A 9 6.14 6.62 -31.63
CA GLU A 9 7.14 7.64 -31.98
C GLU A 9 7.28 8.67 -30.85
N GLU A 10 6.15 9.13 -30.29
CA GLU A 10 6.14 10.03 -29.12
C GLU A 10 6.80 9.37 -27.89
N LYS A 11 6.56 8.07 -27.68
CA LYS A 11 7.20 7.28 -26.61
C LYS A 11 8.71 7.15 -26.83
N ASP A 12 9.18 7.00 -28.07
CA ASP A 12 10.61 6.92 -28.38
C ASP A 12 11.32 8.28 -28.30
N ILE A 13 10.67 9.37 -28.72
CA ILE A 13 11.14 10.74 -28.47
C ILE A 13 11.25 11.01 -26.96
N LEU A 14 10.30 10.54 -26.14
CA LEU A 14 10.37 10.61 -24.68
C LEU A 14 11.53 9.79 -24.10
N LYS A 15 11.78 8.57 -24.60
CA LYS A 15 12.95 7.75 -24.21
C LYS A 15 14.27 8.46 -24.54
N ALA A 16 14.39 9.04 -25.74
CA ALA A 16 15.58 9.79 -26.18
C ALA A 16 15.80 11.02 -25.29
N ARG A 17 14.77 11.87 -25.10
CA ARG A 17 14.82 13.03 -24.20
C ARG A 17 15.19 12.66 -22.75
N LYS A 18 14.72 11.51 -22.23
CA LYS A 18 15.13 11.00 -20.91
C LYS A 18 16.62 10.61 -20.86
N LYS A 19 17.16 10.00 -21.91
CA LYS A 19 18.60 9.68 -22.01
C LYS A 19 19.46 10.94 -22.11
N ILE A 20 19.07 11.92 -22.92
CA ILE A 20 19.79 13.21 -23.06
C ILE A 20 19.87 13.93 -21.70
N ARG A 21 18.76 14.03 -20.95
CA ARG A 21 18.77 14.60 -19.58
C ARG A 21 19.69 13.84 -18.61
N ALA A 22 19.82 12.53 -18.75
CA ALA A 22 20.71 11.73 -17.91
C ALA A 22 22.19 11.96 -18.25
N VAL A 23 22.54 12.14 -19.54
CA VAL A 23 23.91 12.51 -19.93
C VAL A 23 24.22 13.96 -19.53
N LYS A 24 23.27 14.91 -19.68
CA LYS A 24 23.48 16.28 -19.21
C LYS A 24 23.75 16.34 -17.69
N LYS A 25 23.05 15.54 -16.86
CA LYS A 25 23.39 15.44 -15.43
C LYS A 25 24.79 14.90 -15.13
N ILE A 26 25.40 14.15 -16.05
CA ILE A 26 26.81 13.70 -15.93
C ILE A 26 27.74 14.82 -16.38
N GLU A 27 27.39 15.55 -17.44
CA GLU A 27 28.09 16.73 -17.96
C GLU A 27 28.12 17.88 -16.93
N ASP A 28 26.99 18.23 -16.33
CA ASP A 28 26.87 19.25 -15.27
C ASP A 28 27.74 18.87 -14.05
N ARG A 29 27.80 17.57 -13.70
CA ARG A 29 28.60 17.05 -12.59
C ARG A 29 30.10 17.05 -12.92
N LEU A 30 30.47 16.63 -14.12
CA LEU A 30 31.83 16.70 -14.64
C LEU A 30 32.36 18.13 -14.67
N TRP A 31 31.51 19.10 -15.00
CA TRP A 31 31.90 20.51 -15.01
C TRP A 31 32.24 20.99 -13.60
N LEU A 32 31.45 20.61 -12.58
CA LEU A 32 31.75 20.88 -11.17
C LEU A 32 33.02 20.15 -10.68
N GLU A 33 33.18 18.87 -11.03
CA GLU A 33 34.34 18.05 -10.65
C GLU A 33 35.65 18.57 -11.29
N ALA A 34 35.62 19.00 -12.56
CA ALA A 34 36.76 19.59 -13.26
C ALA A 34 37.07 21.04 -12.87
N TYR A 35 36.09 21.78 -12.33
CA TYR A 35 36.32 23.11 -11.74
C TYR A 35 36.97 23.00 -10.35
N ALA A 36 36.72 21.89 -9.63
CA ALA A 36 37.31 21.61 -8.33
C ALA A 36 38.71 20.96 -8.40
N VAL A 37 38.99 20.15 -9.43
CA VAL A 37 40.26 19.43 -9.59
C VAL A 37 40.85 19.66 -10.98
N LYS A 38 42.07 20.19 -11.05
CA LYS A 38 42.77 20.53 -12.30
C LYS A 38 43.05 19.30 -13.17
N GLY A 39 42.16 19.01 -14.12
CA GLY A 39 42.56 18.56 -15.47
C GLY A 39 42.39 17.08 -15.85
N HIS A 40 41.85 16.20 -14.99
CA HIS A 40 41.62 14.79 -15.36
C HIS A 40 40.14 14.44 -15.50
N VAL A 41 39.76 13.94 -16.68
CA VAL A 41 38.45 13.34 -16.99
C VAL A 41 38.68 11.89 -17.44
N GLU A 42 37.93 10.94 -16.87
CA GLU A 42 38.07 9.52 -17.18
C GLU A 42 37.69 9.21 -18.65
N PRO A 43 38.41 8.32 -19.37
CA PRO A 43 38.02 7.88 -20.70
C PRO A 43 36.59 7.32 -20.76
N GLY A 44 36.15 6.65 -19.69
CA GLY A 44 34.78 6.14 -19.52
C GLY A 44 33.71 7.22 -19.26
N GLN A 45 34.11 8.47 -18.99
CA GLN A 45 33.24 9.65 -18.94
C GLN A 45 33.19 10.31 -20.33
N LEU A 46 34.34 10.49 -21.00
CA LEU A 46 34.42 11.02 -22.37
C LEU A 46 33.59 10.21 -23.37
N ALA A 47 33.65 8.87 -23.30
CA ALA A 47 32.84 7.98 -24.13
C ALA A 47 31.31 8.11 -23.90
N LYS A 48 30.86 8.63 -22.75
CA LYS A 48 29.45 8.93 -22.47
C LYS A 48 29.04 10.27 -23.08
N LEU A 49 29.93 11.27 -23.06
CA LEU A 49 29.72 12.55 -23.75
C LEU A 49 29.67 12.37 -25.27
N GLN A 50 30.55 11.54 -25.86
CA GLN A 50 30.50 11.21 -27.30
C GLN A 50 29.20 10.50 -27.72
N ARG A 51 28.51 9.82 -26.79
CA ARG A 51 27.17 9.24 -27.03
C ARG A 51 26.04 10.28 -26.98
N LYS A 52 26.27 11.49 -26.44
CA LYS A 52 25.29 12.59 -26.37
C LYS A 52 24.85 13.04 -27.77
N ALA A 53 25.80 13.43 -28.61
CA ALA A 53 25.53 13.88 -29.98
C ALA A 53 24.76 12.83 -30.81
N LYS A 54 25.14 11.55 -30.71
CA LYS A 54 24.44 10.43 -31.38
C LYS A 54 23.03 10.17 -30.82
N LEU A 55 22.70 10.64 -29.61
CA LEU A 55 21.35 10.57 -29.03
C LEU A 55 20.52 11.81 -29.34
N GLU A 56 21.14 12.97 -29.55
CA GLU A 56 20.48 14.22 -29.91
C GLU A 56 19.99 14.24 -31.36
N GLN A 57 20.67 13.53 -32.27
CA GLN A 57 20.23 13.28 -33.65
C GLN A 57 18.99 12.35 -33.77
N VAL A 58 18.69 11.53 -32.75
CA VAL A 58 17.61 10.52 -32.82
C VAL A 58 16.21 11.14 -32.87
N PRO A 59 15.81 12.08 -31.99
CA PRO A 59 14.54 12.79 -32.10
C PRO A 59 14.34 13.47 -33.46
N GLU A 60 15.41 14.05 -34.02
CA GLU A 60 15.36 14.77 -35.29
C GLU A 60 15.15 13.83 -36.47
N THR A 61 15.88 12.70 -36.50
CA THR A 61 15.69 11.62 -37.48
C THR A 61 14.27 11.03 -37.42
N ILE A 62 13.71 10.85 -36.22
CA ILE A 62 12.32 10.40 -36.03
C ILE A 62 11.33 11.45 -36.56
N CYS A 63 11.52 12.74 -36.26
CA CYS A 63 10.69 13.82 -36.78
C CYS A 63 10.73 13.91 -38.32
N ILE A 64 11.89 13.71 -38.94
CA ILE A 64 12.04 13.67 -40.40
C ILE A 64 11.25 12.48 -40.99
N ARG A 65 11.36 11.29 -40.39
CA ARG A 65 10.62 10.09 -40.85
C ARG A 65 9.11 10.23 -40.69
N VAL A 66 8.63 10.82 -39.58
CA VAL A 66 7.20 11.08 -39.37
C VAL A 66 6.67 12.10 -40.38
N LYS A 67 7.45 13.13 -40.74
CA LYS A 67 7.08 14.07 -41.81
C LYS A 67 6.98 13.39 -43.17
N SER A 68 7.96 12.61 -43.59
CA SER A 68 7.90 11.93 -44.90
C SER A 68 6.84 10.83 -44.96
N GLU A 69 6.55 10.14 -43.85
CA GLU A 69 5.39 9.25 -43.73
C GLU A 69 4.03 9.98 -43.78
N ALA A 70 3.97 11.26 -43.41
CA ALA A 70 2.77 12.09 -43.53
C ALA A 70 2.57 12.56 -44.97
N THR A 71 3.57 13.18 -45.59
CA THR A 71 3.52 13.63 -47.00
C THR A 71 3.14 12.48 -47.93
N ARG A 72 3.77 11.30 -47.78
CA ARG A 72 3.46 10.11 -48.59
C ARG A 72 2.02 9.61 -48.44
N LYS A 73 1.34 9.89 -47.32
CA LYS A 73 -0.10 9.58 -47.13
C LYS A 73 -1.00 10.65 -47.76
N GLU A 74 -0.53 11.89 -47.82
CA GLU A 74 -1.20 13.01 -48.49
C GLU A 74 -1.16 12.83 -50.02
N ASP A 75 -0.02 12.40 -50.57
CA ASP A 75 0.15 11.97 -51.97
C ASP A 75 -0.73 10.76 -52.34
N GLN A 76 -0.93 9.83 -51.39
CA GLN A 76 -1.81 8.67 -51.57
C GLN A 76 -3.30 9.01 -51.39
N ALA A 77 -3.64 10.06 -50.62
CA ALA A 77 -5.02 10.52 -50.45
C ALA A 77 -5.52 11.35 -51.63
N THR A 78 -4.62 12.01 -52.36
CA THR A 78 -4.92 12.85 -53.53
C THR A 78 -5.04 12.06 -54.84
N SER A 79 -4.64 10.78 -54.87
CA SER A 79 -4.55 9.95 -56.07
C SER A 79 -5.69 8.93 -56.26
N GLN A 80 -6.76 8.97 -55.47
CA GLN A 80 -7.94 8.10 -55.64
C GLN A 80 -9.16 8.83 -56.26
N PRO A 81 -9.74 8.34 -57.37
CA PRO A 81 -10.93 8.94 -57.97
C PRO A 81 -12.21 8.63 -57.15
N LYS A 82 -13.08 9.64 -56.99
CA LYS A 82 -14.33 9.52 -56.24
C LYS A 82 -15.44 8.84 -57.06
N ALA A 83 -15.93 7.70 -56.61
CA ALA A 83 -17.18 7.09 -57.08
C ALA A 83 -18.40 7.57 -56.26
N LEU A 84 -19.58 7.59 -56.87
CA LEU A 84 -20.85 7.97 -56.24
C LEU A 84 -21.40 6.85 -55.33
N GLN A 85 -22.12 7.20 -54.25
CA GLN A 85 -23.60 7.04 -54.19
C GLN A 85 -24.29 7.51 -52.88
N LYS A 86 -25.50 8.07 -53.07
CA LYS A 86 -26.74 8.08 -52.23
C LYS A 86 -26.68 7.41 -50.84
N GLY A 87 -27.23 7.94 -49.73
CA GLY A 87 -28.41 8.81 -49.54
C GLY A 87 -29.30 8.27 -48.37
N LYS A 88 -30.24 9.09 -47.87
CA LYS A 88 -31.14 8.87 -46.69
C LYS A 88 -30.47 8.89 -45.30
N GLY A 89 -31.10 9.37 -44.22
CA GLY A 89 -32.36 10.14 -44.11
C GLY A 89 -33.02 10.06 -42.70
N ASN A 90 -33.51 11.21 -42.19
CA ASN A 90 -34.30 11.41 -40.95
C ASN A 90 -33.61 11.06 -39.61
N GLY A 91 -33.96 11.67 -38.45
CA GLY A 91 -34.79 12.87 -38.23
C GLY A 91 -35.30 13.02 -36.77
N LYS A 92 -35.63 14.26 -36.40
CA LYS A 92 -36.58 14.72 -35.36
C LYS A 92 -36.25 14.67 -33.83
N ASP A 93 -36.09 15.89 -33.28
CA ASP A 93 -37.00 16.58 -32.32
C ASP A 93 -36.99 16.39 -30.77
N ASN A 94 -37.10 17.56 -30.12
CA ASN A 94 -37.82 17.96 -28.89
C ASN A 94 -37.22 17.93 -27.44
N GLU A 95 -36.87 19.14 -26.98
CA GLU A 95 -37.47 19.92 -25.85
C GLU A 95 -37.37 19.46 -24.36
N GLY A 96 -37.36 20.44 -23.45
CA GLY A 96 -37.38 20.34 -21.97
C GLY A 96 -38.71 20.85 -21.38
N PRO A 97 -38.76 21.71 -20.32
CA PRO A 97 -37.69 22.26 -19.47
C PRO A 97 -38.02 22.32 -17.94
N ASP A 98 -37.19 23.04 -17.17
CA ASP A 98 -37.41 23.80 -15.91
C ASP A 98 -38.29 23.33 -14.71
N ALA A 99 -37.74 23.49 -13.50
CA ALA A 99 -38.39 24.04 -12.29
C ALA A 99 -37.33 24.51 -11.25
N THR A 100 -37.69 25.34 -10.25
CA THR A 100 -36.68 26.10 -9.45
C THR A 100 -37.11 26.47 -8.01
N LEU A 101 -36.11 26.89 -7.20
CA LEU A 101 -36.13 27.88 -6.08
C LEU A 101 -36.40 27.49 -4.60
N LYS A 102 -35.58 28.15 -3.75
CA LYS A 102 -35.74 28.57 -2.32
C LYS A 102 -35.69 27.50 -1.20
N ILE A 103 -35.19 27.70 0.04
CA ILE A 103 -34.45 28.74 0.85
C ILE A 103 -35.13 28.94 2.23
N SER A 104 -34.32 29.21 3.28
CA SER A 104 -34.64 29.66 4.67
C SER A 104 -35.17 28.60 5.67
N ALA A 105 -35.00 28.73 6.99
CA ALA A 105 -33.98 29.42 7.83
C ALA A 105 -34.18 29.06 9.33
N GLU A 106 -33.18 29.38 10.18
CA GLU A 106 -33.25 29.69 11.64
C GLU A 106 -33.88 28.71 12.66
N ALA A 107 -33.10 28.38 13.70
CA ALA A 107 -33.45 28.54 15.13
C ALA A 107 -32.21 28.34 16.04
N GLN A 108 -32.25 28.83 17.28
CA GLN A 108 -31.17 28.75 18.29
C GLN A 108 -31.64 28.03 19.57
N SER A 109 -30.73 27.46 20.37
CA SER A 109 -30.84 27.42 21.84
C SER A 109 -29.48 27.09 22.49
N GLU A 110 -29.31 27.53 23.74
CA GLU A 110 -28.12 27.35 24.58
C GLU A 110 -28.27 26.15 25.55
N VAL A 111 -27.22 25.81 26.34
CA VAL A 111 -27.22 25.85 27.84
C VAL A 111 -26.07 25.02 28.47
N LYS A 112 -25.15 25.75 29.12
CA LYS A 112 -24.35 25.50 30.36
C LYS A 112 -23.40 24.28 30.54
N ASN A 113 -22.27 24.61 31.17
CA ASN A 113 -21.32 23.71 31.85
C ASN A 113 -21.82 23.26 33.23
N THR A 114 -21.20 22.21 33.77
CA THR A 114 -20.85 22.07 35.21
C THR A 114 -19.54 21.30 35.37
N ASP A 115 -18.68 21.75 36.29
CA ASP A 115 -17.44 21.08 36.70
C ASP A 115 -17.71 19.86 37.62
N CYS A 116 -16.72 18.95 37.76
CA CYS A 116 -15.98 18.80 39.04
C CYS A 116 -14.99 17.62 39.10
N GLN A 117 -13.76 17.95 39.54
CA GLN A 117 -12.94 17.26 40.55
C GLN A 117 -12.51 15.78 40.37
N SER A 118 -11.20 15.58 40.49
CA SER A 118 -10.52 14.31 40.80
C SER A 118 -10.33 14.11 42.32
N PRO A 119 -10.02 12.87 42.75
CA PRO A 119 -9.17 12.68 43.93
C PRO A 119 -7.96 11.75 43.66
N THR A 120 -7.14 11.51 44.69
CA THR A 120 -5.74 11.07 44.60
C THR A 120 -5.39 9.80 45.38
N THR A 121 -4.41 9.05 44.88
CA THR A 121 -3.36 8.28 45.60
C THR A 121 -3.68 7.41 46.84
N ALA A 122 -3.54 6.09 46.69
CA ALA A 122 -2.80 5.15 47.58
C ALA A 122 -2.62 3.84 46.77
N SER A 123 -1.47 3.18 46.59
CA SER A 123 -0.43 2.70 47.52
C SER A 123 -0.93 1.70 48.57
N ASP A 124 -0.74 0.40 48.30
CA ASP A 124 -0.06 -0.48 49.27
C ASP A 124 0.45 -1.79 48.63
N ARG A 125 1.38 -2.44 49.33
CA ARG A 125 1.88 -3.81 49.06
C ARG A 125 1.62 -4.68 50.28
N PRO A 126 1.47 -5.99 50.07
CA PRO A 126 2.21 -6.94 50.91
C PRO A 126 3.14 -7.85 50.11
N SER A 127 4.15 -8.37 50.80
CA SER A 127 5.06 -9.43 50.35
C SER A 127 4.66 -10.78 50.96
N THR A 128 5.51 -11.82 50.80
CA THR A 128 5.34 -13.23 51.20
C THR A 128 4.59 -14.11 50.18
N GLN A 129 4.91 -15.40 49.99
CA GLN A 129 6.12 -16.15 50.39
C GLN A 129 6.42 -17.27 49.37
N SER A 130 7.58 -17.92 49.48
CA SER A 130 8.04 -18.96 48.56
C SER A 130 7.79 -20.37 49.10
N GLU A 131 7.02 -21.19 48.39
CA GLU A 131 7.03 -22.65 48.55
C GLU A 131 7.11 -23.35 47.19
N THR A 132 7.79 -24.50 47.17
CA THR A 132 7.94 -25.40 46.02
C THR A 132 7.38 -26.77 46.39
N PRO A 133 6.77 -27.48 45.44
CA PRO A 133 7.02 -28.92 45.38
C PRO A 133 7.50 -29.35 43.98
N GLU A 134 8.38 -30.36 43.97
CA GLU A 134 8.66 -31.19 42.80
C GLU A 134 7.56 -32.25 42.67
N GLU A 135 7.13 -32.57 41.45
CA GLU A 135 6.77 -33.96 41.14
C GLU A 135 6.97 -34.29 39.65
N SER A 136 7.18 -35.58 39.34
CA SER A 136 7.64 -36.04 38.03
C SER A 136 6.64 -36.97 37.35
N THR A 137 6.23 -36.64 36.11
CA THR A 137 5.47 -37.55 35.24
C THR A 137 6.09 -37.66 33.85
N LYS A 138 6.19 -38.88 33.33
CA LYS A 138 6.80 -39.19 32.01
C LYS A 138 5.81 -38.87 30.87
N PRO A 139 6.26 -38.36 29.71
CA PRO A 139 5.38 -38.09 28.59
C PRO A 139 4.94 -39.35 27.84
N GLY A 140 3.65 -39.43 27.50
CA GLY A 140 3.12 -40.40 26.54
C GLY A 140 3.34 -39.97 25.07
N PRO A 141 2.98 -40.82 24.09
CA PRO A 141 3.15 -40.53 22.67
C PRO A 141 2.20 -39.42 22.19
N ALA A 142 2.65 -38.61 21.23
CA ALA A 142 1.91 -37.45 20.74
C ALA A 142 0.97 -37.78 19.57
N GLU A 143 -0.30 -37.40 19.69
CA GLU A 143 -1.29 -37.45 18.59
C GLU A 143 -1.42 -36.09 17.85
N GLY A 144 -2.17 -36.08 16.75
CA GLY A 144 -2.09 -35.05 15.71
C GLY A 144 -2.71 -33.68 16.04
N LEU A 145 -1.84 -32.67 16.21
CA LEU A 145 -2.17 -31.26 16.49
C LEU A 145 -3.27 -30.61 15.62
N TYR A 146 -3.46 -31.07 14.37
CA TYR A 146 -4.43 -30.44 13.45
C TYR A 146 -5.89 -30.87 13.68
N GLY A 147 -6.12 -32.07 14.25
CA GLY A 147 -7.45 -32.50 14.67
C GLY A 147 -7.90 -31.72 15.92
N LEU A 148 -6.99 -31.65 16.91
CA LEU A 148 -7.17 -30.94 18.17
C LEU A 148 -7.62 -29.49 17.97
N ALA A 149 -7.09 -28.75 16.98
CA ALA A 149 -7.49 -27.36 16.75
C ALA A 149 -8.99 -27.20 16.39
N VAL A 150 -9.56 -28.13 15.61
CA VAL A 150 -10.99 -28.11 15.24
C VAL A 150 -11.84 -28.71 16.36
N GLN A 151 -11.34 -29.77 17.01
CA GLN A 151 -11.98 -30.43 18.14
C GLN A 151 -12.14 -29.45 19.32
N HIS A 152 -11.06 -28.80 19.79
CA HIS A 152 -11.12 -27.77 20.83
C HIS A 152 -12.01 -26.57 20.46
N MET A 153 -12.18 -26.22 19.17
CA MET A 153 -13.13 -25.17 18.77
C MET A 153 -14.60 -25.62 18.85
N SER A 154 -14.87 -26.92 18.71
CA SER A 154 -16.21 -27.51 18.94
C SER A 154 -16.46 -27.73 20.44
N ASP A 155 -15.45 -28.23 21.15
CA ASP A 155 -15.55 -28.57 22.56
C ASP A 155 -15.64 -27.31 23.43
N ALA A 156 -14.87 -26.24 23.11
CA ALA A 156 -15.02 -24.93 23.76
C ALA A 156 -16.29 -24.16 23.36
N TRP A 157 -17.10 -24.71 22.45
CA TRP A 157 -18.47 -24.25 22.14
C TRP A 157 -19.52 -25.11 22.87
N HIS A 158 -19.12 -26.21 23.52
CA HIS A 158 -19.99 -27.12 24.27
C HIS A 158 -19.64 -27.24 25.77
N SER A 159 -18.46 -26.78 26.19
CA SER A 159 -18.07 -26.61 27.59
C SER A 159 -18.86 -25.48 28.27
N GLU A 160 -19.39 -25.73 29.46
CA GLU A 160 -20.29 -24.79 30.16
C GLU A 160 -19.59 -23.50 30.63
N GLU A 161 -18.28 -23.53 30.91
CA GLU A 161 -17.57 -22.38 31.48
C GLU A 161 -17.64 -21.14 30.55
N CYS A 162 -18.40 -20.13 30.98
CA CYS A 162 -18.82 -19.03 30.11
C CYS A 162 -18.76 -17.62 30.76
N PRO A 163 -17.56 -17.01 30.86
CA PRO A 163 -17.39 -15.64 31.32
C PRO A 163 -18.07 -14.60 30.40
N THR A 164 -19.29 -14.21 30.79
CA THR A 164 -19.69 -12.82 31.06
C THR A 164 -19.50 -11.70 30.02
N PHE A 165 -19.05 -11.96 28.80
CA PHE A 165 -18.82 -10.92 27.79
C PHE A 165 -20.08 -10.17 27.28
N LEU A 166 -21.29 -10.63 27.61
CA LEU A 166 -22.54 -9.94 27.24
C LEU A 166 -22.94 -8.80 28.20
N CYS A 167 -22.33 -8.68 29.37
CA CYS A 167 -22.87 -7.86 30.47
C CYS A 167 -22.26 -6.46 30.63
N LEU A 168 -21.21 -6.09 29.87
CA LEU A 168 -20.54 -4.79 29.99
C LEU A 168 -21.05 -3.71 29.02
N ALA A 169 -21.97 -4.06 28.11
CA ALA A 169 -22.54 -3.14 27.13
C ALA A 169 -23.82 -2.44 27.62
N GLY A 170 -23.74 -1.70 28.74
CA GLY A 170 -24.79 -0.76 29.16
C GLY A 170 -24.95 -0.58 30.67
N ASN A 171 -24.94 0.68 31.13
CA ASN A 171 -25.32 1.07 32.49
C ASN A 171 -26.85 0.99 32.68
N ILE A 172 -27.38 -0.23 32.85
CA ILE A 172 -28.77 -0.47 33.25
C ILE A 172 -28.75 -1.27 34.55
N THR A 173 -29.19 -0.65 35.65
CA THR A 173 -29.33 -1.30 36.96
C THR A 173 -30.43 -2.37 36.91
N PRO A 174 -30.15 -3.65 37.22
CA PRO A 174 -31.18 -4.68 37.22
C PRO A 174 -32.13 -4.51 38.41
N SER A 175 -33.39 -4.16 38.13
CA SER A 175 -34.46 -4.19 39.11
C SER A 175 -34.88 -5.62 39.41
N THR A 176 -34.40 -6.19 40.53
CA THR A 176 -35.01 -7.30 41.29
C THR A 176 -35.87 -8.29 40.47
N ALA A 177 -35.23 -9.12 39.64
CA ALA A 177 -35.85 -10.25 38.96
C ALA A 177 -35.27 -11.56 39.52
N SER A 178 -36.13 -12.52 39.83
CA SER A 178 -35.77 -13.81 40.44
C SER A 178 -34.82 -14.64 39.55
N GLU A 179 -33.79 -15.20 40.15
CA GLU A 179 -32.60 -15.73 39.44
C GLU A 179 -32.90 -16.92 38.50
N GLU A 180 -33.96 -17.69 38.77
CA GLU A 180 -34.36 -18.89 38.01
C GLU A 180 -34.72 -18.63 36.53
N GLY A 181 -34.90 -17.37 36.10
CA GLY A 181 -35.23 -17.02 34.71
C GLY A 181 -34.06 -16.68 33.79
N GLY A 182 -32.86 -16.44 34.33
CA GLY A 182 -31.79 -15.73 33.59
C GLY A 182 -31.15 -16.49 32.44
N ASP A 183 -30.91 -17.80 32.59
CA ASP A 183 -30.05 -18.53 31.67
C ASP A 183 -30.74 -18.88 30.33
N SER A 184 -32.06 -19.05 30.32
CA SER A 184 -32.81 -19.22 29.06
C SER A 184 -32.79 -17.95 28.20
N GLN A 185 -32.76 -16.75 28.80
CA GLN A 185 -32.54 -15.51 28.03
C GLN A 185 -31.11 -15.45 27.49
N ARG A 186 -30.11 -15.83 28.29
CA ARG A 186 -28.74 -15.98 27.80
C ARG A 186 -28.69 -16.96 26.63
N GLN A 187 -29.38 -18.11 26.69
CA GLN A 187 -29.50 -19.08 25.60
C GLN A 187 -30.30 -18.59 24.37
N GLU A 188 -31.26 -17.68 24.51
CA GLU A 188 -31.88 -17.06 23.33
C GLU A 188 -30.96 -16.01 22.70
N HIS A 189 -30.30 -15.16 23.50
CA HIS A 189 -29.20 -14.33 23.01
C HIS A 189 -28.10 -15.20 22.40
N ARG A 190 -27.88 -16.45 22.92
CA ARG A 190 -26.94 -17.45 22.38
C ARG A 190 -27.21 -17.88 20.94
N HIS A 191 -28.27 -17.35 20.36
CA HIS A 191 -28.75 -17.82 19.09
C HIS A 191 -29.24 -16.73 18.11
N LYS A 192 -28.98 -15.43 18.37
CA LYS A 192 -29.41 -14.35 17.46
C LYS A 192 -28.37 -13.31 16.97
N CYS A 193 -27.07 -13.37 17.30
CA CYS A 193 -26.04 -12.51 16.66
C CYS A 193 -25.23 -13.22 15.56
N LEU A 194 -25.22 -12.70 14.33
CA LEU A 194 -24.36 -13.21 13.26
C LEU A 194 -22.92 -12.68 13.45
N PRO A 195 -21.86 -13.52 13.31
CA PRO A 195 -20.50 -13.03 13.38
C PRO A 195 -20.13 -12.41 12.05
N CYS A 196 -19.49 -11.24 12.07
CA CYS A 196 -18.98 -10.59 10.89
C CYS A 196 -17.46 -10.43 10.95
N GLY A 197 -16.78 -10.99 9.95
CA GLY A 197 -15.44 -10.57 9.61
C GLY A 197 -15.55 -9.28 8.80
N LEU A 198 -15.25 -8.14 9.40
CA LEU A 198 -14.94 -6.90 8.68
C LEU A 198 -13.53 -7.05 8.08
N HIS A 199 -13.29 -6.56 6.88
CA HIS A 199 -12.01 -6.71 6.19
C HIS A 199 -11.59 -5.43 5.48
N GLY A 200 -10.40 -4.93 5.83
CA GLY A 200 -9.74 -3.74 5.26
C GLY A 200 -8.53 -4.13 4.40
N ASP A 201 -8.36 -3.48 3.24
CA ASP A 201 -7.27 -3.76 2.29
C ASP A 201 -6.89 -2.51 1.46
N GLY A 202 -5.65 -2.47 0.97
CA GLY A 202 -5.01 -1.38 0.23
C GLY A 202 -4.65 -1.71 -1.22
N GLY A 203 -5.52 -2.38 -1.97
CA GLY A 203 -5.25 -2.86 -3.33
C GLY A 203 -4.70 -1.82 -4.34
N GLN A 204 -3.91 -2.26 -5.31
CA GLN A 204 -3.39 -1.39 -6.38
C GLN A 204 -4.51 -0.97 -7.35
N PHE A 205 -4.69 0.34 -7.55
CA PHE A 205 -5.74 0.91 -8.40
C PHE A 205 -5.19 1.51 -9.70
N GLN A 206 -4.12 2.29 -9.60
CA GLN A 206 -3.40 2.86 -10.73
C GLN A 206 -1.89 2.76 -10.50
N ARG A 207 -1.09 3.14 -11.51
CA ARG A 207 0.37 3.06 -11.43
C ARG A 207 0.98 3.85 -10.25
N ASN A 208 0.32 4.92 -9.83
CA ASN A 208 0.78 5.83 -8.78
C ASN A 208 -0.26 5.98 -7.64
N ASP A 209 -1.28 5.12 -7.57
CA ASP A 209 -2.37 5.23 -6.59
C ASP A 209 -2.95 3.86 -6.23
N SER A 210 -3.48 3.74 -5.01
CA SER A 210 -4.12 2.53 -4.47
C SER A 210 -5.59 2.80 -4.16
N ILE A 211 -6.36 1.77 -3.81
CA ILE A 211 -7.76 1.89 -3.37
C ILE A 211 -7.86 1.36 -1.94
N ASN A 212 -8.40 2.16 -1.04
CA ASN A 212 -8.83 1.70 0.28
C ASN A 212 -10.14 0.93 0.10
N VAL A 213 -10.20 -0.31 0.57
CA VAL A 213 -11.35 -1.20 0.48
C VAL A 213 -11.77 -1.60 1.89
N ILE A 214 -13.05 -1.43 2.23
CA ILE A 214 -13.67 -1.99 3.43
C ILE A 214 -14.81 -2.92 2.99
N SER A 215 -14.91 -4.08 3.63
CA SER A 215 -15.86 -5.13 3.28
C SER A 215 -16.27 -5.93 4.51
N MET A 216 -17.33 -6.72 4.43
CA MET A 216 -17.72 -7.66 5.50
C MET A 216 -18.13 -9.02 4.96
N ARG A 217 -17.90 -10.09 5.72
CA ARG A 217 -18.43 -11.44 5.46
C ARG A 217 -18.98 -12.03 6.75
N SER A 218 -20.01 -12.89 6.68
CA SER A 218 -20.34 -13.68 7.88
C SER A 218 -19.31 -14.78 8.08
N LEU A 219 -18.82 -14.98 9.30
CA LEU A 219 -17.85 -16.06 9.56
C LEU A 219 -18.49 -17.46 9.55
N LEU A 220 -19.83 -17.56 9.56
CA LEU A 220 -20.57 -18.79 9.30
C LEU A 220 -20.84 -19.05 7.80
N SER A 221 -20.28 -18.25 6.89
CA SER A 221 -20.56 -18.39 5.45
C SER A 221 -19.93 -19.64 4.85
N SER A 222 -20.74 -20.66 4.55
CA SER A 222 -20.31 -21.83 3.76
C SER A 222 -19.96 -21.58 2.27
N PRO A 223 -20.37 -20.48 1.59
CA PRO A 223 -19.80 -20.09 0.30
C PRO A 223 -18.34 -19.62 0.41
N ASN A 224 -17.59 -19.63 -0.69
CA ASN A 224 -16.23 -19.09 -0.72
C ASN A 224 -16.19 -17.57 -0.45
N VAL A 225 -15.01 -17.05 -0.07
CA VAL A 225 -14.79 -15.62 0.26
C VAL A 225 -15.37 -14.69 -0.81
N ALA A 226 -14.99 -14.91 -2.06
CA ALA A 226 -15.46 -14.13 -3.21
C ALA A 226 -16.99 -14.16 -3.46
N SER A 227 -17.77 -15.01 -2.77
CA SER A 227 -19.23 -15.10 -2.84
C SER A 227 -19.95 -14.85 -1.51
N SER A 228 -19.21 -14.57 -0.44
CA SER A 228 -19.71 -14.34 0.92
C SER A 228 -19.33 -12.96 1.48
N GLN A 229 -18.36 -12.30 0.86
CA GLN A 229 -17.89 -10.96 1.19
C GLN A 229 -18.71 -9.90 0.46
N LEU A 230 -19.39 -9.05 1.23
CA LEU A 230 -20.08 -7.85 0.81
C LEU A 230 -19.09 -6.67 0.83
N LEU A 231 -19.03 -5.91 -0.24
CA LEU A 231 -18.28 -4.65 -0.28
C LEU A 231 -19.05 -3.55 0.48
N LEU A 232 -18.36 -2.82 1.36
CA LEU A 232 -18.93 -1.69 2.12
C LEU A 232 -18.40 -0.35 1.62
N LEU A 233 -17.09 -0.26 1.32
CA LEU A 233 -16.43 0.93 0.81
C LEU A 233 -15.34 0.55 -0.20
N ALA A 234 -15.15 1.38 -1.23
CA ALA A 234 -14.00 1.34 -2.12
C ALA A 234 -13.67 2.76 -2.62
N LEU A 235 -12.55 3.35 -2.16
CA LEU A 235 -12.14 4.72 -2.50
C LEU A 235 -10.65 4.83 -2.85
N PRO A 236 -10.27 5.45 -3.99
CA PRO A 236 -8.87 5.71 -4.31
C PRO A 236 -8.18 6.50 -3.19
N LYS A 237 -6.99 6.08 -2.74
CA LYS A 237 -6.28 6.77 -1.65
C LYS A 237 -5.92 8.21 -2.04
N GLY A 238 -5.67 8.49 -3.33
CA GLY A 238 -5.52 9.84 -3.87
C GLY A 238 -6.78 10.74 -3.83
N ALA A 239 -7.94 10.20 -3.44
CA ALA A 239 -9.18 10.95 -3.21
C ALA A 239 -9.56 11.08 -1.72
N ILE A 240 -8.79 10.47 -0.81
CA ILE A 240 -8.99 10.59 0.65
C ILE A 240 -8.32 11.89 1.11
N ASN A 241 -9.12 12.86 1.57
CA ASN A 241 -8.58 14.01 2.30
C ASN A 241 -8.27 13.59 3.74
N LYS A 242 -7.00 13.70 4.17
CA LYS A 242 -6.59 13.53 5.56
C LYS A 242 -6.52 14.89 6.25
N SER A 243 -7.29 15.09 7.31
CA SER A 243 -7.49 16.38 7.96
C SER A 243 -7.35 16.25 9.48
N PRO A 244 -6.14 16.45 10.04
CA PRO A 244 -5.91 16.24 11.48
C PRO A 244 -6.61 17.28 12.36
N ASP A 245 -6.72 18.53 11.87
CA ASP A 245 -7.26 19.67 12.62
C ASP A 245 -8.78 19.82 12.49
N ASP A 246 -9.39 19.23 11.46
CA ASP A 246 -10.85 19.25 11.22
C ASP A 246 -11.36 17.85 10.88
N ALA A 247 -12.07 17.27 11.85
CA ALA A 247 -12.69 15.94 11.77
C ALA A 247 -13.81 15.81 10.71
N ALA A 248 -14.49 16.92 10.36
CA ALA A 248 -15.56 16.91 9.36
C ALA A 248 -15.00 16.97 7.91
N SER A 249 -13.78 17.48 7.74
CA SER A 249 -13.06 17.44 6.47
C SER A 249 -12.24 16.15 6.25
N ASP A 250 -12.04 15.31 7.28
CA ASP A 250 -11.36 14.02 7.11
C ASP A 250 -12.28 12.99 6.47
N THR A 251 -11.90 12.50 5.29
CA THR A 251 -12.77 11.63 4.48
C THR A 251 -13.00 10.27 5.14
N MET A 252 -11.99 9.68 5.79
CA MET A 252 -12.18 8.37 6.42
C MET A 252 -12.93 8.49 7.74
N LYS A 253 -12.68 9.54 8.53
CA LYS A 253 -13.38 9.74 9.81
C LYS A 253 -14.90 9.87 9.62
N VAL A 254 -15.35 10.66 8.64
CA VAL A 254 -16.78 10.79 8.29
C VAL A 254 -17.37 9.46 7.80
N LEU A 255 -16.66 8.72 6.96
CA LEU A 255 -17.15 7.42 6.46
C LEU A 255 -17.23 6.36 7.56
N TRP A 256 -16.29 6.36 8.50
CA TRP A 256 -16.32 5.45 9.64
C TRP A 256 -17.44 5.77 10.64
N GLN A 257 -17.85 7.04 10.80
CA GLN A 257 -19.06 7.38 11.56
C GLN A 257 -20.34 6.78 10.92
N VAL A 258 -20.44 6.81 9.58
CA VAL A 258 -21.56 6.17 8.87
C VAL A 258 -21.52 4.64 9.00
N LEU A 259 -20.32 4.04 8.98
CA LEU A 259 -20.15 2.60 9.22
C LEU A 259 -20.48 2.24 10.67
N GLN A 260 -20.04 3.03 11.67
CA GLN A 260 -20.35 2.85 13.08
C GLN A 260 -21.87 2.83 13.30
N TRP A 261 -22.57 3.87 12.86
CA TRP A 261 -24.04 3.97 12.91
C TRP A 261 -24.75 2.77 12.24
N SER A 262 -24.20 2.29 11.12
CA SER A 262 -24.71 1.10 10.42
C SER A 262 -24.51 -0.20 11.22
N TRP A 263 -23.39 -0.30 11.95
CA TRP A 263 -23.08 -1.46 12.80
C TRP A 263 -23.81 -1.44 14.13
N GLU A 264 -24.02 -0.28 14.75
CA GLU A 264 -24.88 -0.10 15.93
C GLU A 264 -26.31 -0.57 15.62
N ALA A 265 -26.87 -0.14 14.49
CA ALA A 265 -28.16 -0.60 13.99
C ALA A 265 -28.22 -2.14 13.90
N ALA A 266 -27.20 -2.73 13.26
CA ALA A 266 -27.08 -4.17 13.09
C ALA A 266 -26.90 -4.92 14.42
N PHE A 267 -26.16 -4.36 15.38
CA PHE A 267 -25.90 -4.96 16.69
C PHE A 267 -27.14 -4.94 17.59
N TYR A 268 -27.91 -3.84 17.58
CA TYR A 268 -29.17 -3.76 18.32
C TYR A 268 -30.35 -4.41 17.59
N ASN A 269 -30.15 -4.96 16.37
CA ASN A 269 -31.22 -5.42 15.47
C ASN A 269 -32.30 -4.33 15.25
N LYS A 270 -31.95 -3.04 15.31
CA LYS A 270 -32.91 -1.93 15.35
C LYS A 270 -32.69 -1.02 14.15
N PHE A 271 -33.73 -0.76 13.36
CA PHE A 271 -33.71 0.32 12.37
C PHE A 271 -33.49 1.65 13.09
N PRO A 272 -32.48 2.46 12.72
CA PRO A 272 -32.15 3.69 13.43
C PRO A 272 -33.34 4.66 13.50
N GLU A 273 -33.51 5.32 14.63
CA GLU A 273 -34.57 6.33 14.84
C GLU A 273 -34.21 7.68 14.19
N PHE A 274 -32.91 7.91 13.99
CA PHE A 274 -32.31 9.10 13.40
C PHE A 274 -31.32 8.69 12.28
N ASP A 275 -30.94 9.65 11.43
CA ASP A 275 -29.86 9.44 10.47
C ASP A 275 -28.46 9.40 11.12
N HIS A 276 -27.43 9.19 10.30
CA HIS A 276 -26.03 9.08 10.75
C HIS A 276 -25.44 10.39 11.29
N ALA A 277 -26.16 11.51 11.17
CA ALA A 277 -25.80 12.81 11.73
C ALA A 277 -26.78 13.24 12.85
N GLY A 278 -27.62 12.32 13.34
CA GLY A 278 -28.56 12.55 14.45
C GLY A 278 -29.86 13.25 14.06
N ASN A 279 -30.11 13.49 12.77
CA ASN A 279 -31.33 14.19 12.33
C ASN A 279 -32.54 13.24 12.31
N PRO A 280 -33.75 13.72 12.64
CA PRO A 280 -34.96 12.92 12.49
C PRO A 280 -35.24 12.60 11.02
N TRP A 281 -35.73 11.39 10.73
CA TRP A 281 -36.10 11.02 9.37
C TRP A 281 -37.19 11.94 8.79
N PRO A 282 -37.15 12.25 7.47
CA PRO A 282 -38.18 13.07 6.84
C PRO A 282 -39.59 12.53 7.08
N ALA A 283 -40.52 13.44 7.38
CA ALA A 283 -41.88 13.09 7.77
C ALA A 283 -42.57 12.19 6.71
N LYS A 284 -43.26 11.15 7.19
CA LYS A 284 -43.94 10.10 6.39
C LYS A 284 -43.02 9.21 5.55
N SER A 285 -41.69 9.41 5.57
CA SER A 285 -40.75 8.55 4.84
C SER A 285 -40.77 7.10 5.33
N TRP A 286 -40.43 6.15 4.47
CA TRP A 286 -40.28 4.73 4.85
C TRP A 286 -39.30 4.53 6.01
N ARG A 287 -38.22 5.33 6.08
CA ARG A 287 -37.27 5.24 7.20
C ARG A 287 -37.88 5.71 8.53
N GLN A 288 -38.73 6.74 8.51
CA GLN A 288 -39.49 7.13 9.70
C GLN A 288 -40.51 6.04 10.11
N GLN A 289 -41.17 5.40 9.14
CA GLN A 289 -42.11 4.30 9.43
C GLN A 289 -41.41 3.05 9.99
N MET A 290 -40.17 2.80 9.57
CA MET A 290 -39.34 1.72 10.09
C MET A 290 -38.54 2.12 11.34
N ALA A 291 -38.56 3.38 11.79
CA ALA A 291 -37.79 3.85 12.94
C ALA A 291 -38.09 2.99 14.18
N GLY A 292 -37.04 2.45 14.80
CA GLY A 292 -37.12 1.58 15.97
C GLY A 292 -37.67 0.17 15.73
N GLN A 293 -38.12 -0.16 14.51
CA GLN A 293 -38.55 -1.51 14.15
C GLN A 293 -37.36 -2.49 14.10
N PRO A 294 -37.58 -3.81 14.23
CA PRO A 294 -36.49 -4.77 14.11
C PRO A 294 -35.99 -4.92 12.66
N LEU A 295 -34.67 -4.91 12.45
CA LEU A 295 -34.03 -5.18 11.15
C LEU A 295 -34.36 -6.59 10.64
N SER A 296 -34.40 -7.55 11.56
CA SER A 296 -34.78 -8.94 11.34
C SER A 296 -35.94 -9.33 12.26
N ARG A 297 -37.07 -9.74 11.65
CA ARG A 297 -38.25 -10.27 12.36
C ARG A 297 -37.97 -11.59 13.10
N GLU A 298 -36.95 -12.33 12.68
CA GLU A 298 -36.46 -13.54 13.37
C GLU A 298 -35.54 -13.19 14.57
N GLY A 299 -35.29 -11.89 14.79
CA GLY A 299 -34.52 -11.34 15.90
C GLY A 299 -33.00 -11.26 15.66
N PHE A 300 -32.53 -11.55 14.44
CA PHE A 300 -31.09 -11.59 14.15
C PHE A 300 -30.42 -10.20 14.13
N ARG A 301 -29.49 -10.00 15.06
CA ARG A 301 -28.46 -8.94 15.04
C ARG A 301 -27.18 -9.41 14.34
N ALA A 302 -26.21 -8.52 14.14
CA ALA A 302 -24.85 -8.86 13.72
C ALA A 302 -23.80 -8.13 14.58
N CYS A 303 -22.66 -8.78 14.84
CA CYS A 303 -21.55 -8.22 15.60
C CYS A 303 -20.27 -8.34 14.77
N ILE A 304 -19.45 -7.30 14.76
CA ILE A 304 -18.07 -7.41 14.27
C ILE A 304 -17.34 -8.38 15.20
N TRP A 305 -16.67 -9.36 14.60
CA TRP A 305 -15.98 -10.43 15.29
C TRP A 305 -14.49 -10.48 14.96
N ALA A 306 -14.16 -10.18 13.71
CA ALA A 306 -12.80 -10.06 13.24
C ALA A 306 -12.71 -8.81 12.35
N VAL A 307 -11.92 -7.82 12.73
CA VAL A 307 -11.42 -6.75 11.88
C VAL A 307 -10.12 -7.27 11.28
N GLN A 308 -10.23 -7.84 10.08
CA GLN A 308 -9.14 -8.49 9.37
C GLN A 308 -8.46 -7.51 8.43
N ALA A 309 -7.14 -7.34 8.53
CA ALA A 309 -6.35 -6.62 7.53
C ALA A 309 -4.87 -7.02 7.60
N ASP A 310 -4.05 -6.54 6.66
CA ASP A 310 -2.59 -6.58 6.80
C ASP A 310 -2.09 -5.61 7.89
N GLY A 311 -0.83 -5.75 8.31
CA GLY A 311 -0.26 -4.91 9.37
C GLY A 311 -0.10 -3.43 9.00
N GLU A 312 0.22 -3.12 7.74
CA GLU A 312 0.33 -1.73 7.26
C GLU A 312 -1.05 -1.05 7.34
N TYR A 313 -2.12 -1.75 6.98
CA TYR A 313 -3.49 -1.26 7.07
C TYR A 313 -3.93 -1.08 8.53
N LEU A 314 -3.71 -2.10 9.39
CA LEU A 314 -4.02 -2.02 10.81
C LEU A 314 -3.34 -0.81 11.47
N GLN A 315 -2.07 -0.54 11.13
CA GLN A 315 -1.37 0.65 11.60
C GLN A 315 -1.91 1.95 10.97
N ASN A 316 -2.02 2.05 9.65
CA ASN A 316 -2.30 3.34 8.98
C ASN A 316 -3.75 3.83 9.09
N GLU A 317 -4.70 2.92 9.22
CA GLU A 317 -6.13 3.25 9.36
C GLU A 317 -6.48 3.35 10.84
N PHE A 318 -6.31 2.25 11.58
CA PHE A 318 -6.73 2.15 12.98
C PHE A 318 -5.70 2.67 14.00
N GLN A 319 -4.58 3.27 13.57
CA GLN A 319 -3.52 3.79 14.45
C GLN A 319 -2.93 2.74 15.41
N LEU A 320 -3.08 1.46 15.08
CA LEU A 320 -2.55 0.36 15.86
C LEU A 320 -1.02 0.35 15.76
N LYS A 321 -0.35 -0.07 16.84
CA LYS A 321 1.09 -0.34 16.72
C LYS A 321 1.33 -1.48 15.73
N GLY A 322 2.55 -1.53 15.17
CA GLY A 322 3.00 -2.72 14.48
C GLY A 322 2.77 -2.81 12.98
N ALA A 323 3.50 -1.98 12.25
CA ALA A 323 4.16 -2.33 10.99
C ALA A 323 5.44 -1.48 10.86
N SER A 324 6.13 -1.24 11.99
CA SER A 324 7.23 -0.28 12.10
C SER A 324 8.58 -0.98 12.12
N HIS A 325 9.66 -0.25 11.82
CA HIS A 325 10.99 -0.84 11.77
C HIS A 325 11.49 -1.46 13.08
N GLU A 326 10.77 -1.30 14.20
CA GLU A 326 11.12 -1.85 15.50
C GLU A 326 9.94 -2.60 16.21
N GLU A 327 8.70 -2.58 15.66
CA GLU A 327 7.46 -3.20 16.24
C GLU A 327 6.57 -3.93 15.15
N MET A 328 6.01 -5.17 15.34
CA MET A 328 5.09 -5.88 14.39
C MET A 328 3.62 -5.83 14.76
N CYS A 329 3.22 -5.71 16.03
CA CYS A 329 1.78 -5.58 16.36
C CYS A 329 1.43 -4.69 17.56
N PHE A 330 0.19 -4.21 17.54
CA PHE A 330 -0.57 -3.73 18.69
C PHE A 330 -0.85 -4.84 19.70
N ASN A 331 -1.01 -6.05 19.19
CA ASN A 331 -0.90 -7.33 19.87
C ASN A 331 0.55 -7.64 20.31
N CYS A 332 1.52 -6.70 20.35
CA CYS A 332 2.94 -7.05 20.55
C CYS A 332 3.92 -6.01 21.20
N SER A 333 5.07 -6.52 21.70
CA SER A 333 6.31 -5.82 22.11
C SER A 333 7.60 -6.71 22.13
N ALA A 334 7.88 -7.44 21.04
CA ALA A 334 9.01 -8.38 20.83
C ALA A 334 10.12 -7.96 19.81
N ASN A 335 10.61 -6.73 19.91
CA ASN A 335 11.55 -6.07 19.00
C ASN A 335 12.80 -6.88 18.55
N LYS A 336 13.51 -6.36 17.53
CA LYS A 336 14.76 -6.93 16.96
C LYS A 336 15.92 -7.12 17.93
N SER A 337 15.93 -6.43 19.06
CA SER A 337 17.11 -6.26 19.90
C SER A 337 17.01 -7.01 21.21
N THR A 338 16.05 -6.65 22.07
CA THR A 338 15.88 -7.21 23.41
C THR A 338 14.96 -8.42 23.47
N LEU A 339 13.97 -8.53 22.57
CA LEU A 339 12.91 -9.55 22.66
C LEU A 339 12.61 -10.26 21.33
N PRO A 340 13.61 -10.72 20.54
CA PRO A 340 13.46 -11.15 19.14
C PRO A 340 12.26 -12.07 18.84
N TYR A 341 11.26 -11.53 18.12
CA TYR A 341 10.14 -12.22 17.45
C TYR A 341 10.49 -13.52 16.68
N ASN A 342 11.72 -13.64 16.15
CA ASN A 342 12.17 -14.82 15.41
C ASN A 342 12.77 -15.89 16.33
N ASP A 343 12.84 -15.63 17.63
CA ASP A 343 12.96 -16.68 18.62
C ASP A 343 11.64 -17.45 18.72
N PHE A 344 11.53 -18.54 17.96
CA PHE A 344 10.34 -19.39 17.98
C PHE A 344 10.31 -20.36 19.18
N ARG A 345 11.33 -20.37 20.06
CA ARG A 345 11.41 -21.31 21.21
C ARG A 345 10.18 -21.19 22.12
N PRO A 346 9.76 -22.27 22.82
CA PRO A 346 8.72 -22.18 23.85
C PRO A 346 9.06 -21.19 24.98
N THR A 347 10.35 -21.01 25.24
CA THR A 347 10.92 -20.11 26.27
C THR A 347 11.30 -18.72 25.73
N ALA A 348 10.84 -18.34 24.55
CA ALA A 348 11.15 -17.03 23.98
C ALA A 348 10.57 -15.91 24.86
N ALA A 349 11.41 -14.99 25.32
CA ALA A 349 11.05 -14.00 26.36
C ALA A 349 9.82 -13.13 26.00
N TRP A 350 9.60 -12.92 24.70
CA TRP A 350 8.44 -12.22 24.19
C TRP A 350 7.10 -12.86 24.54
N ARG A 351 7.05 -14.18 24.75
CA ARG A 351 5.83 -14.92 25.11
C ARG A 351 5.29 -14.56 26.50
N ALA A 352 6.04 -13.80 27.29
CA ALA A 352 5.66 -13.39 28.65
C ALA A 352 4.97 -12.02 28.69
N THR A 353 5.35 -11.06 27.86
CA THR A 353 4.79 -9.70 27.93
C THR A 353 3.51 -9.67 27.10
N VAL A 354 2.42 -10.25 27.59
CA VAL A 354 1.19 -10.49 26.81
C VAL A 354 -0.04 -9.83 27.46
N VAL A 355 -0.13 -8.50 27.39
CA VAL A 355 -1.27 -7.66 27.82
C VAL A 355 -2.54 -8.12 27.11
N GLU A 356 -3.65 -7.94 27.78
CA GLU A 356 -4.90 -8.49 27.32
C GLU A 356 -5.91 -7.37 27.06
N HIS A 357 -6.26 -7.15 25.79
CA HIS A 357 -7.27 -6.16 25.39
C HIS A 357 -8.71 -6.52 25.80
N ALA A 358 -8.91 -7.40 26.79
CA ALA A 358 -10.23 -7.90 27.18
C ALA A 358 -11.13 -6.73 27.61
N GLY A 359 -12.17 -6.44 26.82
CA GLY A 359 -13.04 -5.28 27.06
C GLY A 359 -12.38 -3.90 26.84
N THR A 360 -11.17 -3.85 26.27
CA THR A 360 -10.50 -2.60 25.89
C THR A 360 -10.21 -2.58 24.39
N CYS A 361 -10.04 -1.38 23.82
CA CYS A 361 -9.68 -1.24 22.42
C CYS A 361 -8.26 -0.66 22.30
N PRO A 362 -7.34 -1.27 21.54
CA PRO A 362 -5.99 -0.74 21.33
C PRO A 362 -5.94 0.52 20.43
N THR A 363 -7.07 1.20 20.25
CA THR A 363 -7.21 2.39 19.39
C THR A 363 -8.39 3.28 19.79
N ASP A 364 -8.18 4.59 19.72
CA ASP A 364 -9.22 5.64 19.83
C ASP A 364 -10.01 5.83 18.51
N HIS A 365 -9.68 5.06 17.46
CA HIS A 365 -10.39 5.11 16.19
C HIS A 365 -11.84 4.66 16.35
N VAL A 366 -12.80 5.41 15.79
CA VAL A 366 -14.26 5.28 15.99
C VAL A 366 -14.88 3.89 15.69
N ILE A 367 -14.12 2.98 15.09
CA ILE A 367 -14.51 1.56 15.07
C ILE A 367 -14.63 0.97 16.50
N SER A 368 -13.92 1.54 17.49
CA SER A 368 -13.92 1.14 18.90
C SER A 368 -15.21 1.48 19.64
N THR A 369 -15.99 2.45 19.16
CA THR A 369 -17.30 2.80 19.74
C THR A 369 -18.41 1.90 19.23
N ILE A 370 -18.16 1.05 18.22
CA ILE A 370 -19.11 0.05 17.74
C ILE A 370 -19.30 -1.02 18.82
N PRO A 371 -20.53 -1.25 19.30
CA PRO A 371 -20.81 -2.28 20.30
C PRO A 371 -20.29 -3.66 19.89
N GLY A 372 -19.47 -4.26 20.75
CA GLY A 372 -18.83 -5.56 20.51
C GLY A 372 -17.49 -5.51 19.76
N VAL A 373 -17.01 -4.34 19.33
CA VAL A 373 -15.60 -4.18 18.89
C VAL A 373 -14.70 -3.93 20.09
N VAL A 374 -13.64 -4.73 20.17
CA VAL A 374 -12.61 -4.73 21.23
C VAL A 374 -11.29 -5.17 20.59
N GLY A 375 -10.16 -5.20 21.32
CA GLY A 375 -8.88 -5.61 20.76
C GLY A 375 -8.87 -7.03 20.17
N GLU A 376 -9.69 -7.94 20.71
CA GLU A 376 -9.95 -9.28 20.18
C GLU A 376 -10.36 -9.25 18.72
N SER A 377 -11.15 -8.24 18.35
CA SER A 377 -11.68 -8.10 17.01
C SER A 377 -10.54 -7.92 16.02
N PHE A 378 -9.51 -7.14 16.34
CA PHE A 378 -8.41 -6.92 15.40
C PHE A 378 -7.57 -8.19 15.24
N LYS A 379 -7.45 -8.65 14.00
CA LYS A 379 -6.71 -9.85 13.63
C LYS A 379 -5.97 -9.62 12.34
N TYR A 380 -4.71 -10.05 12.30
CA TYR A 380 -3.96 -10.09 11.05
C TYR A 380 -4.65 -11.01 10.06
N ASP A 381 -4.73 -10.58 8.81
CA ASP A 381 -5.35 -11.37 7.77
C ASP A 381 -4.57 -12.68 7.50
N THR A 382 -5.32 -13.74 7.23
CA THR A 382 -4.82 -15.11 7.16
C THR A 382 -3.97 -15.35 5.91
N LEU A 383 -4.18 -14.59 4.83
CA LEU A 383 -3.31 -14.60 3.65
C LEU A 383 -1.89 -14.22 4.06
N HIS A 384 -1.77 -13.08 4.74
CA HIS A 384 -0.49 -12.47 5.10
C HIS A 384 0.26 -13.24 6.20
N VAL A 385 -0.44 -13.81 7.18
CA VAL A 385 0.19 -14.60 8.27
C VAL A 385 0.51 -16.03 7.82
N LEU A 386 -0.44 -16.72 7.20
CA LEU A 386 -0.29 -18.13 6.87
C LEU A 386 0.14 -18.36 5.42
N GLU A 387 -0.52 -17.79 4.42
CA GLU A 387 -0.28 -18.16 3.01
C GLU A 387 1.01 -17.52 2.45
N GLU A 388 1.11 -16.19 2.44
CA GLU A 388 2.32 -15.43 2.05
C GLU A 388 3.39 -15.37 3.15
N GLY A 389 3.01 -15.57 4.41
CA GLY A 389 3.91 -15.59 5.57
C GLY A 389 4.57 -16.96 5.77
N LEU A 390 4.09 -17.70 6.78
CA LEU A 390 4.70 -18.96 7.22
C LEU A 390 4.75 -20.02 6.10
N THR A 391 3.66 -20.19 5.36
CA THR A 391 3.54 -21.25 4.34
C THR A 391 4.43 -20.96 3.15
N ALA A 392 4.41 -19.75 2.57
CA ALA A 392 5.34 -19.37 1.49
C ALA A 392 6.81 -19.55 1.87
N HIS A 393 7.19 -19.25 3.12
CA HIS A 393 8.55 -19.48 3.60
C HIS A 393 8.93 -20.97 3.63
N VAL A 394 8.06 -21.85 4.13
CA VAL A 394 8.31 -23.31 4.12
C VAL A 394 8.26 -23.88 2.70
N LEU A 395 7.29 -23.45 1.89
CA LEU A 395 7.13 -23.72 0.46
C LEU A 395 8.40 -23.48 -0.33
N ALA A 396 8.98 -22.27 -0.20
CA ALA A 396 10.07 -21.81 -1.03
C ALA A 396 11.30 -22.69 -0.83
N ASN A 397 11.59 -23.08 0.40
CA ASN A 397 12.65 -24.04 0.73
C ASN A 397 12.37 -25.42 0.09
N VAL A 398 11.17 -25.96 0.26
CA VAL A 398 10.82 -27.31 -0.22
C VAL A 398 10.73 -27.41 -1.76
N LEU A 399 10.14 -26.43 -2.44
CA LEU A 399 10.09 -26.40 -3.91
C LEU A 399 11.46 -26.17 -4.55
N PHE A 400 12.31 -25.36 -3.91
CA PHE A 400 13.69 -25.16 -4.35
C PHE A 400 14.49 -26.47 -4.31
N ASP A 401 14.38 -27.23 -3.20
CA ASP A 401 15.03 -28.55 -3.08
C ASP A 401 14.48 -29.58 -4.08
N LEU A 402 13.17 -29.63 -4.30
CA LEU A 402 12.55 -30.60 -5.21
C LEU A 402 12.81 -30.30 -6.69
N VAL A 403 12.57 -29.07 -7.15
CA VAL A 403 12.59 -28.74 -8.58
C VAL A 403 14.02 -28.57 -9.11
N VAL A 404 14.91 -27.98 -8.30
CA VAL A 404 16.20 -27.48 -8.80
C VAL A 404 17.33 -28.52 -8.69
N LYS A 405 17.17 -29.53 -7.83
CA LYS A 405 18.12 -30.65 -7.70
C LYS A 405 17.72 -31.82 -8.61
N VAL A 406 16.51 -32.37 -8.46
CA VAL A 406 16.05 -33.60 -9.14
C VAL A 406 15.97 -33.47 -10.67
N ALA A 407 15.70 -32.28 -11.22
CA ALA A 407 15.56 -32.10 -12.66
C ALA A 407 16.89 -32.17 -13.45
N GLY A 408 18.05 -32.12 -12.77
CA GLY A 408 19.37 -32.07 -13.42
C GLY A 408 19.88 -33.41 -13.96
N THR A 409 19.39 -34.54 -13.43
CA THR A 409 19.96 -35.88 -13.70
C THR A 409 19.08 -36.79 -14.56
N CYS A 410 17.79 -36.45 -14.75
CA CYS A 410 16.83 -37.33 -15.42
C CYS A 410 16.69 -37.17 -16.95
N ALA A 411 17.44 -36.26 -17.59
CA ALA A 411 17.19 -35.84 -18.98
C ALA A 411 18.10 -36.48 -20.04
N GLY A 412 18.88 -37.52 -19.69
CA GLY A 412 20.07 -37.91 -20.46
C GLY A 412 20.06 -39.27 -21.20
N ARG A 413 19.35 -40.30 -20.73
CA ARG A 413 19.38 -41.65 -21.33
C ARG A 413 18.07 -42.40 -21.16
N ASP A 414 17.54 -42.95 -22.26
CA ASP A 414 16.54 -44.01 -22.22
C ASP A 414 17.20 -45.31 -21.74
N MET A 415 16.77 -45.84 -20.58
CA MET A 415 17.22 -47.15 -20.10
C MET A 415 16.34 -48.27 -20.64
N LEU A 416 16.50 -48.56 -21.93
CA LEU A 416 16.06 -49.81 -22.54
C LEU A 416 17.26 -50.77 -22.60
N GLY A 417 17.24 -51.85 -21.80
CA GLY A 417 18.09 -53.03 -22.05
C GLY A 417 18.82 -53.69 -20.86
N ILE A 418 19.09 -53.00 -19.74
CA ILE A 418 19.97 -53.55 -18.66
C ILE A 418 19.15 -54.02 -17.45
N PRO A 419 19.09 -55.34 -17.12
CA PRO A 419 18.22 -55.85 -16.05
C PRO A 419 18.65 -55.54 -14.59
N GLU A 420 19.92 -55.23 -14.35
CA GLU A 420 20.51 -55.23 -13.00
C GLU A 420 20.16 -54.01 -12.11
N TYR A 421 19.55 -52.96 -12.64
CA TYR A 421 19.29 -51.72 -11.88
C TYR A 421 18.08 -51.81 -10.89
N ARG A 422 17.88 -52.97 -10.27
CA ARG A 422 16.94 -53.19 -9.16
C ARG A 422 17.66 -53.16 -7.81
N GLY A 423 17.71 -52.02 -7.13
CA GLY A 423 18.13 -52.03 -5.72
C GLY A 423 18.41 -50.72 -4.99
N ARG A 424 18.65 -49.59 -5.68
CA ARG A 424 18.92 -48.29 -5.03
C ARG A 424 18.21 -47.14 -5.73
N LEU A 425 17.77 -46.15 -4.96
CA LEU A 425 17.39 -44.85 -5.49
C LEU A 425 18.61 -44.10 -6.04
N PRO A 426 18.43 -43.19 -7.00
CA PRO A 426 19.45 -42.17 -7.29
C PRO A 426 19.77 -41.40 -6.01
N ASN A 427 21.06 -41.23 -5.69
CA ASN A 427 21.52 -40.63 -4.43
C ASN A 427 20.89 -39.26 -4.13
N GLU A 428 20.59 -38.47 -5.17
CA GLU A 428 19.89 -37.18 -5.05
C GLU A 428 18.47 -37.32 -4.46
N MET A 429 17.73 -38.37 -4.80
CA MET A 429 16.38 -38.59 -4.26
C MET A 429 16.44 -38.92 -2.77
N THR A 430 17.38 -39.76 -2.34
CA THR A 430 17.66 -40.02 -0.92
C THR A 430 18.10 -38.74 -0.20
N ARG A 431 18.95 -37.90 -0.80
CA ARG A 431 19.33 -36.59 -0.23
C ARG A 431 18.15 -35.62 -0.11
N SER A 432 17.25 -35.56 -1.10
CA SER A 432 16.04 -34.73 -1.04
C SER A 432 15.03 -35.22 0.00
N LEU A 433 14.83 -36.53 0.12
CA LEU A 433 13.94 -37.12 1.14
C LEU A 433 14.53 -36.94 2.55
N ARG A 434 15.86 -37.05 2.73
CA ARG A 434 16.56 -36.68 3.98
C ARG A 434 16.31 -35.23 4.37
N ARG A 435 16.45 -34.26 3.45
CA ARG A 435 16.18 -32.84 3.69
C ARG A 435 14.73 -32.55 4.06
N LEU A 436 13.78 -33.12 3.31
CA LEU A 436 12.34 -32.99 3.61
C LEU A 436 12.01 -33.52 5.01
N SER A 437 12.64 -34.64 5.40
CA SER A 437 12.45 -35.26 6.71
C SER A 437 13.08 -34.44 7.84
N GLN A 438 14.29 -33.91 7.64
CA GLN A 438 14.93 -32.97 8.58
C GLN A 438 14.07 -31.71 8.79
N ALA A 439 13.51 -31.14 7.73
CA ALA A 439 12.64 -29.96 7.80
C ALA A 439 11.30 -30.24 8.53
N LEU A 440 10.72 -31.43 8.34
CA LEU A 440 9.47 -31.85 8.98
C LEU A 440 9.66 -32.59 10.32
N LYS A 441 10.90 -32.78 10.78
CA LYS A 441 11.27 -33.63 11.95
C LYS A 441 10.75 -35.07 11.86
N LEU A 442 10.72 -35.63 10.64
CA LEU A 442 10.36 -37.02 10.35
C LEU A 442 11.62 -37.90 10.30
N ASP A 443 11.44 -39.21 10.45
CA ASP A 443 12.53 -40.17 10.22
C ASP A 443 12.86 -40.24 8.70
N PRO A 444 14.10 -39.93 8.29
CA PRO A 444 14.49 -39.92 6.88
C PRO A 444 14.53 -41.29 6.22
N PHE A 445 14.72 -42.37 6.99
CA PHE A 445 14.70 -43.74 6.50
C PHE A 445 13.26 -44.24 6.33
N LEU A 446 12.34 -43.91 7.24
CA LEU A 446 10.91 -44.22 7.08
C LEU A 446 10.30 -43.45 5.91
N VAL A 447 10.51 -42.13 5.80
CA VAL A 447 10.04 -41.32 4.66
C VAL A 447 10.54 -41.89 3.33
N GLN A 448 11.81 -42.31 3.25
CA GLN A 448 12.34 -42.95 2.04
C GLN A 448 11.66 -44.31 1.76
N THR A 449 11.59 -45.19 2.75
CA THR A 449 11.04 -46.54 2.62
C THR A 449 9.55 -46.53 2.23
N GLU A 450 8.78 -45.62 2.82
CA GLU A 450 7.37 -45.40 2.48
C GLU A 450 7.21 -44.84 1.07
N TRP A 451 8.05 -43.88 0.67
CA TRP A 451 8.01 -43.29 -0.67
C TRP A 451 8.32 -44.32 -1.76
N GLU A 452 9.32 -45.18 -1.53
CA GLU A 452 9.65 -46.30 -2.42
C GLU A 452 8.47 -47.28 -2.58
N LYS A 453 7.79 -47.63 -1.48
CA LYS A 453 6.60 -48.50 -1.49
C LYS A 453 5.41 -47.88 -2.25
N LEU A 454 5.15 -46.58 -2.09
CA LEU A 454 3.94 -45.92 -2.64
C LEU A 454 4.13 -45.41 -4.07
N ARG A 455 5.34 -45.00 -4.46
CA ARG A 455 5.68 -44.51 -5.82
C ARG A 455 5.18 -45.38 -6.98
N PRO A 456 5.36 -46.72 -7.01
CA PRO A 456 4.88 -47.54 -8.14
C PRO A 456 3.35 -47.51 -8.26
N ILE A 457 2.63 -47.38 -7.13
CA ILE A 457 1.16 -47.26 -7.11
C ILE A 457 0.74 -45.89 -7.66
N ALA A 458 1.41 -44.81 -7.24
CA ALA A 458 1.18 -43.48 -7.82
C ALA A 458 1.45 -43.45 -9.33
N ALA A 459 2.51 -44.09 -9.81
CA ALA A 459 2.79 -44.22 -11.24
C ALA A 459 1.70 -45.02 -11.98
N ALA A 460 1.20 -46.11 -11.39
CA ALA A 460 0.13 -46.92 -11.95
C ALA A 460 -1.20 -46.16 -12.02
N GLN A 461 -1.61 -45.46 -10.96
CA GLN A 461 -2.82 -44.62 -10.94
C GLN A 461 -2.73 -43.49 -11.98
N LYS A 462 -1.56 -42.85 -12.08
CA LYS A 462 -1.28 -41.81 -13.09
C LYS A 462 -1.50 -42.32 -14.51
N LYS A 463 -0.95 -43.49 -14.85
CA LYS A 463 -1.11 -44.12 -16.16
C LYS A 463 -2.54 -44.60 -16.40
N LYS A 464 -3.22 -45.14 -15.38
CA LYS A 464 -4.58 -45.71 -15.49
C LYS A 464 -5.66 -44.64 -15.71
N GLY A 465 -5.59 -43.52 -14.99
CA GLY A 465 -6.60 -42.46 -15.04
C GLY A 465 -6.22 -41.20 -15.84
N ASN A 466 -5.06 -41.19 -16.50
CA ASN A 466 -4.44 -39.98 -17.09
C ASN A 466 -4.39 -38.80 -16.10
N LEU A 467 -4.13 -39.11 -14.82
CA LEU A 467 -4.19 -38.16 -13.72
C LEU A 467 -2.98 -37.22 -13.73
N ASP A 468 -3.14 -36.02 -13.19
CA ASP A 468 -1.99 -35.19 -12.82
C ASP A 468 -1.20 -35.84 -11.65
N ASN A 469 -0.04 -35.27 -11.31
CA ASN A 469 0.82 -35.87 -10.30
C ASN A 469 0.20 -35.87 -8.89
N ARG A 470 -0.47 -34.79 -8.47
CA ARG A 470 -1.08 -34.66 -7.15
C ARG A 470 -2.22 -35.67 -6.99
N THR A 471 -3.14 -35.71 -7.96
CA THR A 471 -4.29 -36.61 -7.92
C THR A 471 -3.86 -38.08 -8.00
N ALA A 472 -2.79 -38.40 -8.74
CA ALA A 472 -2.23 -39.76 -8.77
C ALA A 472 -1.62 -40.22 -7.43
N TRP A 473 -0.95 -39.32 -6.70
CA TRP A 473 -0.42 -39.64 -5.35
C TRP A 473 -1.54 -39.74 -4.31
N ALA A 474 -2.59 -38.90 -4.39
CA ALA A 474 -3.77 -39.02 -3.54
C ALA A 474 -4.50 -40.37 -3.76
N ALA A 475 -4.81 -40.71 -5.02
CA ALA A 475 -5.45 -41.98 -5.38
C ALA A 475 -4.59 -43.22 -5.05
N ALA A 476 -3.27 -43.07 -4.97
CA ALA A 476 -2.38 -44.14 -4.49
C ALA A 476 -2.46 -44.28 -2.96
N TYR A 477 -2.44 -43.16 -2.22
CA TYR A 477 -2.60 -43.17 -0.77
C TYR A 477 -3.94 -43.80 -0.38
N GLU A 478 -5.06 -43.30 -0.90
CA GLU A 478 -6.41 -43.85 -0.68
C GLU A 478 -6.48 -45.36 -0.98
N HIS A 479 -5.87 -45.80 -2.08
CA HIS A 479 -5.83 -47.22 -2.44
C HIS A 479 -5.09 -48.06 -1.39
N THR A 480 -3.93 -47.60 -0.89
CA THR A 480 -3.20 -48.30 0.20
C THR A 480 -3.90 -48.23 1.56
N GLN A 481 -4.75 -47.23 1.79
CA GLN A 481 -5.49 -47.10 3.06
C GLN A 481 -6.81 -47.88 3.09
N LYS A 482 -7.26 -48.45 1.95
CA LYS A 482 -8.62 -48.99 1.79
C LYS A 482 -8.97 -50.17 2.70
N THR A 483 -8.01 -51.03 3.08
CA THR A 483 -8.26 -52.20 3.95
C THR A 483 -7.20 -52.32 5.04
N SER A 484 -7.51 -53.06 6.12
CA SER A 484 -6.56 -53.42 7.20
C SER A 484 -5.24 -53.95 6.66
N ASP A 485 -5.32 -54.85 5.69
CA ASP A 485 -4.17 -55.63 5.22
C ASP A 485 -3.29 -54.79 4.30
N LEU A 486 -3.89 -53.89 3.52
CA LEU A 486 -3.16 -52.89 2.75
C LEU A 486 -2.49 -51.87 3.69
N ARG A 487 -3.19 -51.39 4.74
CA ARG A 487 -2.58 -50.52 5.76
C ARG A 487 -1.39 -51.19 6.44
N LYS A 488 -1.52 -52.45 6.85
CA LYS A 488 -0.45 -53.26 7.46
C LYS A 488 0.71 -53.55 6.49
N LYS A 489 0.41 -53.81 5.21
CA LYS A 489 1.40 -54.10 4.15
C LYS A 489 2.24 -52.87 3.77
N TYR A 490 1.62 -51.70 3.66
CA TYR A 490 2.31 -50.48 3.25
C TYR A 490 2.95 -49.76 4.45
N GLY A 491 2.25 -49.66 5.58
CA GLY A 491 2.79 -49.10 6.83
C GLY A 491 3.28 -47.67 6.64
N LEU A 492 2.35 -46.76 6.32
CA LEU A 492 2.63 -45.36 6.04
C LEU A 492 2.45 -44.51 7.31
N GLN A 493 3.53 -43.96 7.86
CA GLN A 493 3.54 -43.13 9.07
C GLN A 493 4.07 -41.72 8.76
N CYS A 494 5.22 -41.61 8.11
CA CYS A 494 5.87 -40.33 7.86
C CYS A 494 5.54 -39.72 6.49
N LEU A 495 5.34 -40.54 5.45
CA LEU A 495 4.97 -40.07 4.11
C LEU A 495 3.59 -39.38 4.05
N PRO A 496 2.55 -39.80 4.80
CA PRO A 496 1.27 -39.08 4.80
C PRO A 496 1.42 -37.65 5.31
N LEU A 497 2.25 -37.45 6.35
CA LEU A 497 2.57 -36.12 6.88
C LEU A 497 3.33 -35.28 5.84
N ALA A 498 4.32 -35.86 5.14
CA ALA A 498 5.04 -35.18 4.07
C ALA A 498 4.16 -34.84 2.85
N LEU A 499 3.22 -35.71 2.48
CA LEU A 499 2.27 -35.48 1.39
C LEU A 499 1.18 -34.47 1.77
N GLN A 500 0.65 -34.54 3.00
CA GLN A 500 -0.30 -33.57 3.55
C GLN A 500 0.34 -32.18 3.62
N ALA A 501 1.57 -32.10 4.13
CA ALA A 501 2.37 -30.88 4.11
C ALA A 501 2.50 -30.32 2.68
N TYR A 502 2.98 -31.12 1.71
CA TYR A 502 3.05 -30.72 0.30
C TYR A 502 1.70 -30.26 -0.30
N VAL A 503 0.59 -30.86 0.12
CA VAL A 503 -0.79 -30.51 -0.29
C VAL A 503 -1.29 -29.21 0.32
N CYS A 504 -1.03 -28.95 1.60
CA CYS A 504 -1.30 -27.69 2.29
C CYS A 504 -0.36 -26.57 1.84
N TRP A 505 0.84 -26.93 1.36
CA TRP A 505 1.84 -25.99 0.89
C TRP A 505 1.59 -25.54 -0.54
N SER A 506 1.03 -26.36 -1.45
CA SER A 506 0.75 -25.89 -2.83
C SER A 506 -0.06 -24.58 -2.83
N PRO A 507 0.35 -23.53 -3.56
CA PRO A 507 -0.11 -22.16 -3.33
C PRO A 507 -1.61 -21.96 -3.50
N SER A 508 -2.13 -20.92 -2.84
CA SER A 508 -3.54 -20.70 -2.54
C SER A 508 -4.46 -20.74 -3.76
N ALA A 509 -5.70 -21.14 -3.51
CA ALA A 509 -6.81 -20.97 -4.44
C ALA A 509 -7.34 -19.52 -4.47
N SER A 510 -6.70 -18.59 -3.74
CA SER A 510 -6.98 -17.14 -3.78
C SER A 510 -6.97 -16.60 -5.21
N GLY A 511 -8.15 -16.18 -5.69
CA GLY A 511 -8.30 -15.54 -7.01
C GLY A 511 -7.59 -14.19 -7.11
N VAL A 512 -7.31 -13.57 -5.96
CA VAL A 512 -6.57 -12.31 -5.81
C VAL A 512 -5.08 -12.56 -6.04
N GLU A 513 -4.47 -13.51 -5.31
CA GLU A 513 -3.09 -13.96 -5.57
C GLU A 513 -2.90 -14.44 -7.01
N GLN A 514 -3.83 -15.22 -7.55
CA GLN A 514 -3.72 -15.68 -8.94
C GLN A 514 -3.76 -14.53 -9.96
N SER A 515 -4.17 -13.33 -9.56
CA SER A 515 -4.11 -12.12 -10.39
C SER A 515 -2.77 -11.38 -10.19
N PHE A 516 -2.33 -11.17 -8.94
CA PHE A 516 -1.06 -10.50 -8.64
C PHE A 516 0.19 -11.35 -8.95
N SER A 517 0.16 -12.66 -8.70
CA SER A 517 1.22 -13.60 -9.09
C SER A 517 1.38 -13.74 -10.61
N LYS A 518 0.38 -13.32 -11.41
CA LYS A 518 0.54 -13.15 -12.87
C LYS A 518 1.23 -11.82 -13.22
N ALA A 519 1.06 -10.77 -12.41
CA ALA A 519 1.77 -9.51 -12.56
C ALA A 519 3.24 -9.62 -12.13
N ASP A 520 3.53 -10.24 -10.98
CA ASP A 520 4.90 -10.50 -10.52
C ASP A 520 5.72 -11.32 -11.54
N ARG A 521 5.10 -12.34 -12.13
CA ARG A 521 5.67 -13.11 -13.25
C ARG A 521 5.94 -12.29 -14.54
N CYS A 522 5.51 -11.03 -14.61
CA CYS A 522 5.91 -10.10 -15.68
C CYS A 522 7.14 -9.22 -15.33
N PHE A 523 7.76 -9.38 -14.15
CA PHE A 523 8.83 -8.52 -13.64
C PHE A 523 10.12 -9.24 -13.23
N HIS A 524 10.35 -10.47 -13.72
CA HIS A 524 11.57 -11.26 -13.49
C HIS A 524 12.91 -10.53 -13.83
N GLU A 525 14.00 -11.05 -13.25
CA GLU A 525 15.36 -10.47 -13.15
C GLU A 525 15.88 -9.67 -14.37
N GLY A 526 15.60 -10.17 -15.57
CA GLY A 526 16.09 -9.62 -16.84
C GLY A 526 15.68 -8.18 -17.17
N ARG A 527 14.85 -7.53 -16.33
CA ARG A 527 14.39 -6.15 -16.54
C ARG A 527 15.00 -5.11 -15.60
N PHE A 528 15.44 -5.48 -14.40
CA PHE A 528 15.85 -4.52 -13.35
C PHE A 528 17.19 -4.84 -12.66
N GLY A 529 17.71 -6.07 -12.76
CA GLY A 529 19.04 -6.43 -12.25
C GLY A 529 19.10 -6.70 -10.74
N SER A 530 20.15 -7.41 -10.32
CA SER A 530 20.27 -8.06 -9.01
C SER A 530 20.47 -7.14 -7.81
N SER A 531 20.63 -5.82 -8.00
CA SER A 531 20.85 -4.87 -6.90
C SER A 531 19.57 -4.23 -6.34
N ALA A 532 18.43 -4.34 -7.03
CA ALA A 532 17.17 -3.75 -6.57
C ALA A 532 16.50 -4.60 -5.48
N THR A 533 16.28 -5.88 -5.77
CA THR A 533 15.52 -6.83 -4.93
C THR A 533 16.09 -7.03 -3.53
N ASP A 534 17.42 -7.02 -3.38
CA ASP A 534 18.11 -7.18 -2.08
C ASP A 534 18.00 -5.94 -1.18
N THR A 535 17.59 -4.79 -1.74
CA THR A 535 17.37 -3.54 -0.99
C THR A 535 15.92 -3.46 -0.48
N GLU A 536 14.95 -3.68 -1.37
CA GLU A 536 13.52 -3.62 -1.02
C GLU A 536 13.10 -4.74 -0.07
N ARG A 537 13.61 -5.98 -0.26
CA ARG A 537 13.26 -7.10 0.64
C ARG A 537 13.75 -6.91 2.07
N ARG A 538 14.93 -6.28 2.29
CA ARG A 538 15.37 -5.91 3.65
C ARG A 538 14.58 -4.73 4.22
N ALA A 539 14.21 -3.75 3.38
CA ALA A 539 13.33 -2.66 3.79
C ALA A 539 11.91 -3.12 4.17
N LEU A 540 11.45 -4.30 3.74
CA LEU A 540 10.24 -4.95 4.24
C LEU A 540 10.50 -5.84 5.46
N MET A 541 11.54 -6.68 5.43
CA MET A 541 11.82 -7.58 6.56
C MET A 541 12.19 -6.82 7.85
N ILE A 542 12.63 -5.57 7.76
CA ILE A 542 12.84 -4.74 8.93
C ILE A 542 11.51 -4.14 9.46
N LEU A 543 10.41 -4.01 8.68
CA LEU A 543 9.13 -3.40 9.14
C LEU A 543 8.21 -4.30 9.98
N CYS A 544 8.31 -5.62 9.91
CA CYS A 544 7.19 -6.48 10.32
C CYS A 544 7.53 -7.39 11.51
N MET A 545 8.24 -6.91 12.55
CA MET A 545 9.01 -7.85 13.38
C MET A 545 9.12 -7.53 14.88
N ASP A 546 8.16 -8.07 15.68
CA ASP A 546 7.86 -7.94 17.14
C ASP A 546 6.35 -8.21 17.45
N THR A 547 5.70 -9.21 18.11
CA THR A 547 5.81 -10.58 18.68
C THR A 547 5.20 -10.84 20.11
N THR A 548 4.11 -10.27 20.69
CA THR A 548 3.61 -10.58 22.09
C THR A 548 2.07 -10.71 22.42
N TRP A 549 1.39 -9.66 22.94
CA TRP A 549 0.04 -9.54 23.57
C TRP A 549 -1.24 -10.09 22.83
N ASP A 550 -2.07 -10.99 23.43
CA ASP A 550 -3.30 -11.56 22.77
C ASP A 550 -4.30 -12.45 23.59
N LYS A 551 -4.13 -12.79 24.89
CA LYS A 551 -4.74 -14.01 25.51
C LYS A 551 -6.14 -13.97 26.20
N GLU A 552 -6.31 -13.44 27.42
CA GLU A 552 -7.60 -13.30 28.15
C GLU A 552 -8.68 -12.66 27.26
N VAL A 553 -8.26 -11.67 26.46
CA VAL A 553 -8.85 -11.15 25.21
C VAL A 553 -9.66 -12.24 24.49
N VAL A 554 -8.97 -13.10 23.73
CA VAL A 554 -9.59 -14.06 22.82
C VAL A 554 -10.35 -15.15 23.60
N THR A 555 -9.95 -15.38 24.85
CA THR A 555 -10.62 -16.28 25.81
C THR A 555 -11.98 -15.74 26.28
N GLY A 556 -12.10 -14.42 26.35
CA GLY A 556 -13.28 -13.66 26.72
C GLY A 556 -14.27 -13.56 25.57
N ALA A 557 -13.91 -12.86 24.48
CA ALA A 557 -14.84 -12.59 23.39
C ALA A 557 -15.55 -13.85 22.90
N ARG A 558 -14.84 -14.96 22.69
CA ARG A 558 -15.39 -16.27 22.23
C ARG A 558 -16.69 -16.67 22.94
N ARG A 559 -16.79 -16.37 24.23
CA ARG A 559 -17.91 -16.78 25.09
C ARG A 559 -19.11 -15.80 25.00
N LEU A 560 -18.97 -14.68 24.28
CA LEU A 560 -20.02 -13.84 23.66
C LEU A 560 -20.55 -14.39 22.32
N TYR A 561 -19.83 -15.28 21.63
CA TYR A 561 -20.20 -15.69 20.26
C TYR A 561 -20.64 -17.16 20.10
N ALA A 562 -20.17 -18.06 20.97
CA ALA A 562 -21.03 -19.18 21.39
C ALA A 562 -22.40 -18.63 21.86
N SER A 563 -22.37 -17.43 22.44
CA SER A 563 -23.53 -16.58 22.69
C SER A 563 -24.17 -15.96 21.42
N ALA A 564 -24.37 -16.71 20.31
CA ALA A 564 -24.87 -16.09 19.08
C ALA A 564 -25.73 -16.75 17.93
N VAL A 565 -25.80 -18.03 17.52
CA VAL A 565 -26.62 -18.39 16.27
C VAL A 565 -27.56 -19.62 16.32
N LYS A 566 -28.87 -19.47 15.98
CA LYS A 566 -29.91 -20.55 15.96
C LYS A 566 -30.05 -21.34 14.66
N LYS A 567 -29.92 -20.74 13.46
CA LYS A 567 -29.98 -21.47 12.16
C LYS A 567 -29.53 -20.65 10.94
N HIS A 568 -29.04 -21.36 9.92
CA HIS A 568 -28.41 -20.86 8.69
C HIS A 568 -29.28 -21.17 7.45
N LYS A 569 -29.38 -20.25 6.49
CA LYS A 569 -30.19 -20.41 5.24
C LYS A 569 -29.26 -20.56 4.01
N GLY A 570 -29.65 -21.47 3.10
CA GLY A 570 -28.73 -22.16 2.18
C GLY A 570 -28.31 -21.44 0.87
N LYS A 571 -27.51 -22.17 0.06
CA LYS A 571 -26.81 -21.68 -1.15
C LYS A 571 -27.75 -21.19 -2.27
N GLN A 572 -27.43 -20.05 -2.89
CA GLN A 572 -28.08 -19.56 -4.12
C GLN A 572 -27.78 -20.44 -5.34
N ARG A 573 -28.69 -20.43 -6.33
CA ARG A 573 -28.69 -21.31 -7.51
C ARG A 573 -28.26 -20.69 -8.85
N LYS A 574 -28.02 -19.38 -8.96
CA LYS A 574 -27.69 -18.72 -10.25
C LYS A 574 -26.19 -18.41 -10.39
N PRO A 575 -25.56 -18.67 -11.57
CA PRO A 575 -24.18 -18.26 -11.83
C PRO A 575 -24.08 -16.74 -12.03
N ARG A 576 -22.93 -16.16 -11.67
CA ARG A 576 -22.69 -14.71 -11.71
C ARG A 576 -22.16 -14.23 -13.06
N MET A 577 -22.38 -12.94 -13.34
CA MET A 577 -21.97 -12.26 -14.58
C MET A 577 -20.46 -11.99 -14.69
N ASP A 578 -19.70 -12.06 -13.59
CA ASP A 578 -18.25 -11.84 -13.55
C ASP A 578 -17.42 -13.12 -13.85
N LYS A 579 -18.08 -14.24 -14.18
CA LYS A 579 -17.40 -15.50 -14.50
C LYS A 579 -16.58 -15.37 -15.80
N GLY A 580 -15.30 -15.02 -15.66
CA GLY A 580 -14.39 -14.70 -16.75
C GLY A 580 -14.35 -15.73 -17.88
N ILE A 581 -14.43 -15.24 -19.11
CA ILE A 581 -14.44 -16.04 -20.33
C ILE A 581 -13.08 -16.73 -20.51
N ALA A 582 -13.10 -18.04 -20.79
CA ALA A 582 -11.89 -18.80 -21.09
C ALA A 582 -11.20 -18.25 -22.35
N LYS A 583 -9.92 -17.87 -22.23
CA LYS A 583 -9.14 -17.36 -23.38
C LYS A 583 -8.88 -18.48 -24.39
N GLY A 584 -9.22 -18.24 -25.66
CA GLY A 584 -8.96 -19.18 -26.74
C GLY A 584 -7.47 -19.49 -26.94
N HIS A 585 -7.18 -20.69 -27.46
CA HIS A 585 -5.81 -21.10 -27.78
C HIS A 585 -5.29 -20.40 -29.03
N PHE A 586 -4.30 -19.52 -28.87
CA PHE A 586 -3.60 -18.88 -29.99
C PHE A 586 -2.46 -19.76 -30.52
N ALA A 587 -2.40 -19.96 -31.83
CA ALA A 587 -1.36 -20.77 -32.49
C ALA A 587 0.08 -20.27 -32.23
N ASN A 588 0.24 -18.98 -31.95
CA ASN A 588 1.53 -18.33 -31.67
C ASN A 588 1.81 -18.13 -30.16
N SER A 589 1.09 -18.82 -29.27
CA SER A 589 1.41 -18.81 -27.84
C SER A 589 2.73 -19.53 -27.53
N GLU A 590 3.37 -19.19 -26.41
CA GLU A 590 4.57 -19.88 -25.91
C GLU A 590 4.32 -21.38 -25.69
N VAL A 591 3.13 -21.75 -25.21
CA VAL A 591 2.71 -23.15 -25.06
C VAL A 591 2.69 -23.87 -26.41
N SER A 592 2.17 -23.22 -27.45
CA SER A 592 2.14 -23.73 -28.83
C SER A 592 3.55 -23.81 -29.45
N PHE A 593 4.48 -22.94 -29.06
CA PHE A 593 5.89 -23.01 -29.44
C PHE A 593 6.61 -24.18 -28.74
N LEU A 594 6.46 -24.32 -27.42
CA LEU A 594 7.05 -25.42 -26.64
C LEU A 594 6.50 -26.79 -27.06
N LYS A 595 5.20 -26.87 -27.43
CA LYS A 595 4.59 -28.07 -28.01
C LYS A 595 5.26 -28.45 -29.34
N ARG A 596 5.30 -27.52 -30.31
CA ARG A 596 5.97 -27.74 -31.61
C ARG A 596 7.45 -28.09 -31.47
N LYS A 597 8.18 -27.46 -30.54
CA LYS A 597 9.60 -27.80 -30.28
C LYS A 597 9.76 -29.22 -29.73
N ARG A 598 8.88 -29.66 -28.83
CA ARG A 598 8.87 -31.05 -28.31
C ARG A 598 8.47 -32.07 -29.38
N GLU A 599 7.60 -31.69 -30.30
CA GLU A 599 7.17 -32.53 -31.42
C GLU A 599 8.30 -32.69 -32.44
N SER A 600 8.92 -31.58 -32.88
CA SER A 600 10.09 -31.60 -33.78
C SER A 600 11.31 -32.35 -33.21
N VAL A 601 11.57 -32.26 -31.89
CA VAL A 601 12.62 -33.09 -31.25
C VAL A 601 12.26 -34.57 -31.27
N ARG A 602 10.99 -34.93 -31.03
CA ARG A 602 10.53 -36.33 -31.04
C ARG A 602 10.54 -36.92 -32.45
N GLU A 603 10.15 -36.11 -33.43
CA GLU A 603 10.21 -36.41 -34.87
C GLU A 603 11.66 -36.67 -35.29
N ALA A 604 12.60 -35.78 -34.95
CA ALA A 604 14.03 -35.96 -35.21
C ALA A 604 14.65 -37.17 -34.50
N MET A 605 14.16 -37.54 -33.31
CA MET A 605 14.55 -38.80 -32.64
C MET A 605 13.98 -40.04 -33.35
N SER A 606 12.77 -39.96 -33.92
CA SER A 606 12.17 -41.08 -34.67
C SER A 606 12.67 -41.22 -36.11
N SER A 607 13.23 -40.17 -36.70
CA SER A 607 13.83 -40.19 -38.04
C SER A 607 15.35 -40.39 -38.04
N ALA A 608 15.97 -40.54 -36.87
CA ALA A 608 17.36 -40.93 -36.77
C ALA A 608 17.48 -42.45 -37.07
N PRO A 609 18.35 -42.88 -38.00
CA PRO A 609 18.55 -44.31 -38.25
C PRO A 609 19.08 -45.01 -37.01
N GLY A 610 18.60 -46.23 -36.75
CA GLY A 610 18.81 -46.97 -35.50
C GLY A 610 20.24 -47.48 -35.25
N GLU A 611 21.21 -47.13 -36.09
CA GLU A 611 22.58 -47.65 -36.03
C GLU A 611 23.57 -46.60 -35.50
N SER A 612 24.10 -46.88 -34.31
CA SER A 612 25.32 -46.30 -33.74
C SER A 612 25.50 -44.77 -33.78
N LEU A 613 24.60 -44.04 -33.10
CA LEU A 613 24.94 -42.74 -32.49
C LEU A 613 25.89 -42.87 -31.27
N ALA A 614 26.58 -44.00 -31.15
CA ALA A 614 27.56 -44.32 -30.10
C ALA A 614 29.02 -44.09 -30.54
N GLN A 615 29.26 -43.37 -31.65
CA GLN A 615 30.57 -42.75 -31.87
C GLN A 615 30.85 -41.75 -30.75
N GLU A 616 31.78 -42.09 -29.87
CA GLU A 616 32.24 -41.22 -28.80
C GLU A 616 32.82 -39.93 -29.40
N ASN A 617 32.08 -38.82 -29.24
CA ASN A 617 32.49 -37.52 -29.76
C ASN A 617 33.53 -36.90 -28.80
N THR A 618 34.77 -37.39 -28.91
CA THR A 618 35.81 -37.27 -27.89
C THR A 618 36.30 -35.83 -27.68
N GLY A 619 35.98 -35.28 -26.51
CA GLY A 619 36.76 -34.24 -25.83
C GLY A 619 36.36 -32.78 -26.02
N VAL A 620 35.68 -32.39 -27.11
CA VAL A 620 35.52 -30.95 -27.44
C VAL A 620 34.06 -30.46 -27.32
N LEU A 621 33.63 -30.19 -26.08
CA LEU A 621 32.41 -29.39 -25.85
C LEU A 621 32.49 -28.06 -26.63
N SER A 622 31.43 -27.72 -27.37
CA SER A 622 31.36 -26.47 -28.14
C SER A 622 31.46 -25.23 -27.24
N SER A 623 31.87 -24.08 -27.79
CA SER A 623 32.00 -22.83 -27.02
C SER A 623 30.68 -22.37 -26.35
N LYS A 624 29.53 -22.73 -26.93
CA LYS A 624 28.20 -22.54 -26.32
C LYS A 624 27.96 -23.54 -25.18
N ALA A 625 28.26 -24.83 -25.38
CA ALA A 625 28.10 -25.85 -24.35
C ALA A 625 29.02 -25.61 -23.14
N ARG A 626 30.27 -25.16 -23.34
CA ARG A 626 31.19 -24.75 -22.26
C ARG A 626 30.62 -23.59 -21.45
N LYS A 627 30.03 -22.58 -22.09
CA LYS A 627 29.40 -21.43 -21.40
C LYS A 627 28.15 -21.84 -20.63
N GLU A 628 27.33 -22.73 -21.17
CA GLU A 628 26.17 -23.27 -20.44
C GLU A 628 26.62 -24.14 -19.24
N MET A 629 27.63 -25.00 -19.39
CA MET A 629 28.22 -25.74 -18.27
C MET A 629 28.79 -24.82 -17.19
N GLN A 630 29.51 -23.76 -17.56
CA GLN A 630 29.98 -22.75 -16.61
C GLN A 630 28.83 -22.05 -15.89
N LEU A 631 27.75 -21.70 -16.61
CA LEU A 631 26.55 -21.10 -16.03
C LEU A 631 25.83 -22.06 -15.08
N GLN A 632 25.75 -23.36 -15.42
CA GLN A 632 25.14 -24.37 -14.56
C GLN A 632 25.99 -24.66 -13.32
N ASN A 633 27.32 -24.72 -13.43
CA ASN A 633 28.22 -24.86 -12.28
C ASN A 633 28.14 -23.63 -11.36
N GLN A 634 28.16 -22.41 -11.91
CA GLN A 634 27.97 -21.19 -11.12
C GLN A 634 26.58 -21.12 -10.45
N ARG A 635 25.54 -21.68 -11.10
CA ARG A 635 24.21 -21.85 -10.49
C ARG A 635 24.17 -22.90 -9.39
N ARG A 636 24.87 -24.04 -9.53
CA ARG A 636 25.03 -25.06 -8.47
C ARG A 636 25.67 -24.43 -7.24
N LEU A 637 26.82 -23.79 -7.45
CA LEU A 637 27.59 -23.13 -6.41
C LEU A 637 26.84 -21.99 -5.71
N ASN A 638 26.09 -21.14 -6.43
CA ASN A 638 25.22 -20.13 -5.80
C ASN A 638 24.22 -20.78 -4.84
N ARG A 639 23.54 -21.83 -5.28
CA ARG A 639 22.53 -22.53 -4.46
C ARG A 639 23.15 -23.30 -3.28
N ALA A 640 24.40 -23.74 -3.41
CA ALA A 640 25.16 -24.30 -2.30
C ALA A 640 25.53 -23.22 -1.27
N ILE A 641 25.86 -21.99 -1.68
CA ILE A 641 26.06 -20.83 -0.78
C ILE A 641 24.76 -20.54 -0.02
N ASP A 642 23.63 -20.48 -0.72
CA ASP A 642 22.33 -20.18 -0.10
C ASP A 642 21.88 -21.32 0.84
N ALA A 643 22.17 -22.59 0.50
CA ALA A 643 21.94 -23.74 1.39
C ALA A 643 22.85 -23.72 2.63
N ALA A 644 24.11 -23.29 2.50
CA ALA A 644 25.03 -23.10 3.62
C ALA A 644 24.57 -21.95 4.54
N GLU A 645 24.00 -20.89 3.97
CA GLU A 645 23.50 -19.73 4.71
C GLU A 645 22.30 -20.06 5.61
N ASN A 646 21.48 -21.03 5.18
CA ASN A 646 20.30 -21.51 5.91
C ASN A 646 20.56 -22.81 6.71
N GLY A 647 21.80 -23.35 6.72
CA GLY A 647 22.13 -24.58 7.48
C GLY A 647 21.62 -25.89 6.88
N TYR A 648 21.20 -25.90 5.60
CA TYR A 648 20.66 -27.07 4.90
C TYR A 648 21.67 -27.74 3.95
N LEU A 649 22.92 -27.29 3.94
CA LEU A 649 24.02 -27.92 3.20
C LEU A 649 24.59 -29.09 4.03
N LEU A 650 24.64 -30.29 3.45
CA LEU A 650 25.12 -31.48 4.14
C LEU A 650 26.65 -31.59 4.05
N ALA A 651 27.29 -32.17 5.07
CA ALA A 651 28.74 -32.33 5.11
C ALA A 651 29.30 -33.31 4.06
N ASP A 652 28.46 -34.20 3.51
CA ASP A 652 28.80 -35.19 2.48
C ASP A 652 28.56 -34.70 1.03
N GLU A 653 28.24 -33.41 0.81
CA GLU A 653 28.06 -32.87 -0.54
C GLU A 653 29.41 -32.46 -1.19
N ASP A 654 30.18 -33.50 -1.50
CA ASP A 654 31.52 -33.45 -2.09
C ASP A 654 31.65 -32.49 -3.29
N GLY A 655 32.75 -31.73 -3.30
CA GLY A 655 33.10 -30.78 -4.36
C GLY A 655 32.65 -29.34 -4.07
N ASP A 656 31.36 -29.03 -4.22
CA ASP A 656 30.87 -27.65 -4.15
C ASP A 656 30.80 -27.11 -2.70
N ALA A 657 30.61 -27.96 -1.69
CA ALA A 657 30.29 -27.51 -0.32
C ALA A 657 31.37 -26.63 0.32
N GLN A 658 32.65 -27.02 0.22
CA GLN A 658 33.76 -26.27 0.81
C GLN A 658 33.94 -24.90 0.11
N GLN A 659 33.75 -24.86 -1.22
CA GLN A 659 33.77 -23.61 -1.98
C GLN A 659 32.54 -22.73 -1.68
N ALA A 660 31.39 -23.33 -1.39
CA ALA A 660 30.18 -22.63 -0.97
C ALA A 660 30.35 -21.98 0.41
N PHE A 661 30.85 -22.69 1.41
CA PHE A 661 31.17 -22.10 2.72
C PHE A 661 32.20 -20.97 2.60
N ALA A 662 33.27 -21.14 1.80
CA ALA A 662 34.26 -20.09 1.56
C ALA A 662 33.65 -18.86 0.87
N LYS A 663 32.74 -19.04 -0.10
CA LYS A 663 32.02 -17.92 -0.75
C LYS A 663 30.96 -17.30 0.16
N LEU A 664 30.33 -18.06 1.06
CA LEU A 664 29.42 -17.55 2.09
C LEU A 664 30.15 -16.65 3.09
N GLN A 665 31.33 -17.05 3.58
CA GLN A 665 32.14 -16.19 4.46
C GLN A 665 32.54 -14.89 3.75
N ASN A 666 32.88 -14.96 2.46
CA ASN A 666 33.13 -13.77 1.64
C ASN A 666 31.86 -12.94 1.34
N LYS A 667 30.66 -13.54 1.35
CA LYS A 667 29.35 -12.85 1.26
C LYS A 667 29.06 -12.09 2.56
N LYS A 668 29.18 -12.75 3.71
CA LYS A 668 29.04 -12.16 5.06
C LYS A 668 29.99 -10.98 5.27
N ARG A 669 31.30 -11.16 5.03
CA ARG A 669 32.29 -10.08 5.13
C ARG A 669 32.01 -8.88 4.21
N LYS A 670 31.34 -9.09 3.07
CA LYS A 670 30.91 -8.01 2.17
C LYS A 670 29.63 -7.31 2.66
N CYS A 671 28.68 -8.03 3.24
CA CYS A 671 27.53 -7.44 3.91
C CYS A 671 27.98 -6.60 5.10
N GLU A 672 28.80 -7.14 5.99
CA GLU A 672 29.42 -6.42 7.12
C GLU A 672 30.11 -5.12 6.68
N GLN A 673 30.93 -5.17 5.62
CA GLN A 673 31.58 -3.98 5.05
C GLN A 673 30.62 -2.98 4.38
N GLN A 674 29.46 -3.42 3.89
CA GLN A 674 28.41 -2.54 3.36
C GLN A 674 27.56 -1.93 4.48
N ASP A 675 27.26 -2.70 5.52
CA ASP A 675 26.46 -2.27 6.66
C ASP A 675 27.25 -1.30 7.56
N ALA A 676 28.56 -1.52 7.75
CA ALA A 676 29.45 -0.52 8.35
C ALA A 676 29.40 0.83 7.60
N LYS A 677 29.45 0.81 6.25
CA LYS A 677 29.33 2.02 5.42
C LYS A 677 27.92 2.63 5.43
N ARG A 678 26.87 1.83 5.62
CA ARG A 678 25.50 2.32 5.83
C ARG A 678 25.37 3.00 7.19
N ILE A 679 25.94 2.43 8.25
CA ILE A 679 25.99 3.01 9.59
C ILE A 679 26.75 4.34 9.56
N GLU A 680 27.92 4.39 8.93
CA GLU A 680 28.70 5.61 8.69
C GLU A 680 27.89 6.68 7.93
N ALA A 681 27.22 6.30 6.83
CA ALA A 681 26.39 7.22 6.05
C ALA A 681 25.11 7.67 6.80
N ILE A 682 24.54 6.83 7.66
CA ILE A 682 23.41 7.16 8.54
C ILE A 682 23.86 8.11 9.65
N ALA A 683 25.04 7.88 10.26
CA ALA A 683 25.64 8.77 11.25
C ALA A 683 25.93 10.14 10.65
N LEU A 684 26.58 10.21 9.48
CA LEU A 684 26.81 11.45 8.74
C LEU A 684 25.48 12.15 8.38
N ARG A 685 24.46 11.40 7.94
CA ARG A 685 23.14 11.97 7.63
C ARG A 685 22.40 12.45 8.88
N LYS A 686 22.58 11.79 10.04
CA LYS A 686 22.06 12.23 11.34
C LYS A 686 22.76 13.51 11.80
N GLN A 687 24.09 13.58 11.68
CA GLN A 687 24.88 14.79 11.96
C GLN A 687 24.48 15.96 11.06
N LEU A 688 24.31 15.74 9.75
CA LEU A 688 23.82 16.75 8.81
C LEU A 688 22.37 17.17 9.12
N CYS A 689 21.50 16.24 9.52
CA CYS A 689 20.14 16.58 9.94
C CYS A 689 20.15 17.38 11.24
N GLN A 690 21.02 17.04 12.20
CA GLN A 690 21.16 17.75 13.47
C GLN A 690 21.67 19.18 13.25
N ALA A 691 22.68 19.39 12.40
CA ALA A 691 23.16 20.71 11.98
C ALA A 691 22.15 21.54 11.14
N VAL A 692 21.07 20.90 10.65
CA VAL A 692 19.94 21.57 9.95
C VAL A 692 18.71 21.76 10.86
N CYS A 693 18.60 20.97 11.94
CA CYS A 693 17.55 21.05 12.95
C CYS A 693 17.94 21.87 14.19
N GLU A 694 19.22 22.18 14.37
CA GLU A 694 19.66 23.28 15.24
C GLU A 694 18.99 24.58 14.76
N HIS A 695 18.14 25.15 15.63
CA HIS A 695 17.32 26.30 15.28
C HIS A 695 18.19 27.53 14.99
N GLN A 696 18.49 27.76 13.70
CA GLN A 696 18.80 29.11 13.23
C GLN A 696 17.55 29.98 13.41
N THR A 697 17.48 30.66 14.56
CA THR A 697 16.50 31.72 14.83
C THR A 697 16.54 32.70 13.65
N TRP A 698 15.42 32.85 12.93
CA TRP A 698 15.41 33.61 11.68
C TRP A 698 15.85 35.05 11.95
N ASN A 699 17.05 35.36 11.47
CA ASN A 699 17.70 36.64 11.62
C ASN A 699 17.43 37.45 10.34
N TRP A 700 16.77 38.60 10.45
CA TRP A 700 16.44 39.43 9.29
C TRP A 700 17.69 39.88 8.50
N LYS A 701 18.87 39.92 9.13
CA LYS A 701 20.15 40.21 8.46
C LYS A 701 20.56 39.12 7.46
N SER A 702 19.98 37.92 7.53
CA SER A 702 20.13 36.86 6.51
C SER A 702 19.55 37.22 5.14
N LEU A 703 18.69 38.25 5.07
CA LEU A 703 18.20 38.82 3.81
C LEU A 703 19.32 39.52 3.01
N GLY A 704 20.47 39.81 3.63
CA GLY A 704 21.63 40.44 2.97
C GLY A 704 21.36 41.85 2.46
N ALA A 705 22.13 42.27 1.45
CA ALA A 705 22.09 43.61 0.85
C ALA A 705 20.88 43.86 -0.08
N ARG A 706 19.67 43.42 0.31
CA ARG A 706 18.43 43.65 -0.44
C ARG A 706 18.01 45.11 -0.36
N LYS A 707 17.56 45.66 -1.49
CA LYS A 707 16.94 47.00 -1.56
C LYS A 707 15.66 47.03 -0.73
N ALA A 708 15.56 48.01 0.17
CA ALA A 708 14.48 48.16 1.13
C ALA A 708 13.90 49.58 1.15
N TRP A 709 12.58 49.68 1.27
CA TRP A 709 11.84 50.95 1.33
C TRP A 709 10.94 50.99 2.57
N SER A 710 10.70 52.18 3.12
CA SER A 710 9.76 52.42 4.23
C SER A 710 8.97 53.71 4.01
N THR A 711 7.77 53.78 4.59
CA THR A 711 6.95 55.00 4.67
C THR A 711 7.54 56.05 5.62
N SER A 712 8.31 55.62 6.62
CA SER A 712 8.97 56.47 7.62
C SER A 712 10.48 56.44 7.44
N SER A 713 11.17 57.53 7.76
CA SER A 713 12.63 57.50 7.88
C SER A 713 13.07 56.46 8.92
N ILE A 714 14.09 55.67 8.56
CA ILE A 714 14.75 54.69 9.43
C ILE A 714 16.26 54.95 9.28
N PRO A 715 17.02 55.10 10.39
CA PRO A 715 18.46 55.29 10.32
C PRO A 715 19.13 54.15 9.54
N ALA A 716 20.11 54.46 8.68
CA ALA A 716 20.81 53.45 7.89
C ALA A 716 21.45 52.34 8.75
N ALA A 717 21.84 52.66 9.99
CA ALA A 717 22.33 51.70 10.98
C ALA A 717 21.25 50.73 11.50
N GLU A 718 19.98 51.13 11.62
CA GLU A 718 18.85 50.22 11.91
C GLU A 718 18.50 49.34 10.70
N LEU A 719 18.86 49.76 9.47
CA LEU A 719 18.57 49.02 8.23
C LEU A 719 19.63 47.96 7.88
N ALA A 720 20.89 48.17 8.24
CA ALA A 720 22.01 47.36 7.75
C ALA A 720 21.89 45.86 8.15
N PRO A 721 21.95 44.90 7.19
CA PRO A 721 22.58 45.03 5.88
C PRO A 721 21.67 45.49 4.71
N LEU A 722 20.39 45.73 4.92
CA LEU A 722 19.47 46.18 3.86
C LEU A 722 19.88 47.56 3.32
N VAL A 723 19.69 47.77 2.02
CA VAL A 723 20.05 49.02 1.33
C VAL A 723 18.82 49.91 1.16
N ALA A 724 18.82 51.08 1.79
CA ALA A 724 17.74 52.05 1.64
C ALA A 724 17.57 52.50 0.18
N VAL A 725 16.35 52.52 -0.34
CA VAL A 725 15.99 53.16 -1.61
C VAL A 725 14.89 54.18 -1.42
N ALA A 726 14.99 55.33 -2.10
CA ALA A 726 13.95 56.36 -2.06
C ALA A 726 12.70 55.94 -2.84
N ASP A 727 12.89 55.22 -3.95
CA ASP A 727 11.80 54.75 -4.81
C ASP A 727 11.33 53.32 -4.40
N PRO A 728 10.07 53.13 -3.98
CA PRO A 728 9.55 51.80 -3.66
C PRO A 728 9.54 50.85 -4.87
N ARG A 729 9.64 51.35 -6.11
CA ARG A 729 9.65 50.54 -7.35
C ARG A 729 10.91 49.68 -7.49
N GLU A 730 11.99 50.05 -6.79
CA GLU A 730 13.25 49.31 -6.72
C GLU A 730 13.35 48.37 -5.51
N ALA A 731 12.43 48.47 -4.56
CA ALA A 731 12.50 47.71 -3.32
C ALA A 731 12.09 46.24 -3.51
N SER A 732 12.74 45.37 -2.74
CA SER A 732 12.39 43.95 -2.57
C SER A 732 12.07 43.60 -1.12
N VAL A 733 12.26 44.54 -0.19
CA VAL A 733 11.85 44.48 1.21
C VAL A 733 11.09 45.77 1.54
N PHE A 734 9.96 45.67 2.22
CA PHE A 734 9.06 46.79 2.50
C PHE A 734 8.85 46.88 4.02
N ILE A 735 9.38 47.93 4.65
CA ILE A 735 9.39 48.06 6.10
C ILE A 735 8.24 48.95 6.56
N HIS A 736 7.36 48.38 7.36
CA HIS A 736 6.14 48.97 7.88
C HIS A 736 6.33 49.48 9.30
N SER A 737 5.80 50.67 9.59
CA SER A 737 6.01 51.40 10.85
C SER A 737 4.74 51.77 11.62
N GLN A 738 3.57 51.37 11.11
CA GLN A 738 2.27 51.53 11.77
C GLN A 738 1.71 50.12 12.08
N GLU A 739 0.44 50.02 12.47
CA GLU A 739 -0.27 48.75 12.59
C GLU A 739 -0.77 48.26 11.21
N THR A 740 -1.40 49.13 10.43
CA THR A 740 -2.07 48.78 9.16
C THR A 740 -1.15 48.87 7.94
N ILE A 741 -0.73 47.74 7.36
CA ILE A 741 0.08 47.72 6.12
C ILE A 741 -0.72 48.35 4.97
N SER A 742 -0.12 49.33 4.28
CA SER A 742 -0.80 50.02 3.17
C SER A 742 -0.98 49.13 1.91
N ASP A 743 -2.10 49.32 1.19
CA ASP A 743 -2.39 48.63 -0.08
C ASP A 743 -1.23 48.71 -1.09
N LYS A 744 -0.53 49.85 -1.10
CA LYS A 744 0.64 50.11 -1.94
C LYS A 744 1.79 49.14 -1.62
N MET A 745 2.08 48.91 -0.34
CA MET A 745 3.13 47.99 0.09
C MET A 745 2.77 46.55 -0.24
N TYR A 746 1.52 46.12 -0.01
CA TYR A 746 1.04 44.81 -0.45
C TYR A 746 1.23 44.61 -1.95
N LEU A 747 0.69 45.51 -2.77
CA LEU A 747 0.71 45.35 -4.22
C LEU A 747 2.13 45.32 -4.79
N MET A 748 3.03 46.14 -4.25
CA MET A 748 4.43 46.21 -4.70
C MET A 748 5.27 45.02 -4.19
N ALA A 749 5.06 44.56 -2.95
CA ALA A 749 5.72 43.36 -2.43
C ALA A 749 5.28 42.10 -3.19
N ILE A 750 3.97 41.95 -3.45
CA ILE A 750 3.41 40.83 -4.22
C ILE A 750 3.98 40.80 -5.65
N ALA A 751 4.01 41.95 -6.33
CA ALA A 751 4.56 42.04 -7.69
C ALA A 751 6.07 41.77 -7.75
N ALA A 752 6.83 42.24 -6.76
CA ALA A 752 8.28 42.05 -6.70
C ALA A 752 8.72 40.63 -6.29
N GLY A 753 7.85 39.85 -5.63
CA GLY A 753 8.30 38.69 -4.86
C GLY A 753 9.10 39.12 -3.63
N GLY A 754 8.62 40.16 -2.95
CA GLY A 754 9.29 40.81 -1.83
C GLY A 754 8.80 40.36 -0.47
N THR A 755 9.46 40.88 0.56
CA THR A 755 9.14 40.61 1.98
C THR A 755 8.66 41.90 2.65
N ILE A 756 7.49 41.91 3.27
CA ILE A 756 7.04 42.97 4.16
C ILE A 756 7.51 42.63 5.58
N LEU A 757 8.14 43.59 6.26
CA LEU A 757 8.62 43.48 7.64
C LEU A 757 8.03 44.60 8.49
N SER A 758 7.62 44.29 9.71
CA SER A 758 7.36 45.29 10.76
C SER A 758 8.66 45.89 11.30
N LYS A 759 8.64 47.15 11.72
CA LYS A 759 9.82 47.86 12.27
C LYS A 759 10.38 47.22 13.55
N SER A 760 9.57 46.47 14.31
CA SER A 760 10.02 45.75 15.51
C SER A 760 11.04 44.64 15.21
N ILE A 761 10.90 43.94 14.07
CA ILE A 761 11.82 42.89 13.62
C ILE A 761 13.25 43.43 13.50
N LEU A 762 13.43 44.65 12.95
CA LEU A 762 14.76 45.25 12.78
C LEU A 762 15.49 45.41 14.12
N ARG A 763 14.74 45.63 15.19
CA ARG A 763 15.22 45.81 16.57
C ARG A 763 15.38 44.48 17.33
N GLY A 764 15.19 43.34 16.67
CA GLY A 764 15.28 42.01 17.27
C GLY A 764 14.06 41.60 18.10
N ALA A 765 13.00 42.40 18.10
CA ALA A 765 11.74 42.08 18.77
C ALA A 765 10.81 41.26 17.86
N GLY A 766 9.80 40.62 18.46
CA GLY A 766 8.74 39.94 17.72
C GLY A 766 7.98 40.90 16.78
N GLY A 767 7.45 40.36 15.68
CA GLY A 767 6.71 41.17 14.72
C GLY A 767 6.29 40.42 13.46
N LEU A 768 5.46 41.09 12.66
CA LEU A 768 4.93 40.59 11.40
C LEU A 768 6.01 40.53 10.30
N ARG A 769 6.19 39.35 9.69
CA ARG A 769 6.89 39.09 8.43
C ARG A 769 5.89 38.47 7.45
N LEU A 770 5.72 39.07 6.27
CA LEU A 770 4.93 38.50 5.17
C LEU A 770 5.81 38.41 3.92
N GLU A 771 6.03 37.20 3.41
CA GLU A 771 6.86 36.97 2.22
C GLU A 771 6.01 36.55 1.03
N TYR A 772 6.32 37.08 -0.15
CA TYR A 772 5.55 36.85 -1.38
C TYR A 772 6.44 36.29 -2.48
N GLN A 773 5.84 35.47 -3.35
CA GLN A 773 6.49 34.90 -4.52
C GLN A 773 5.94 35.54 -5.80
N ALA A 774 6.83 36.04 -6.66
CA ALA A 774 6.43 36.60 -7.95
C ALA A 774 5.89 35.53 -8.94
N ALA A 775 6.22 34.25 -8.74
CA ALA A 775 5.81 33.16 -9.65
C ALA A 775 4.29 32.87 -9.63
N PRO A 776 3.58 32.85 -8.48
CA PRO A 776 2.13 32.96 -8.44
C PRO A 776 1.56 34.21 -9.13
N PHE A 777 2.11 35.40 -8.89
CA PHE A 777 1.59 36.63 -9.51
C PHE A 777 1.66 36.60 -11.04
N ARG A 778 2.77 36.07 -11.57
CA ARG A 778 2.97 35.83 -13.02
C ARG A 778 2.06 34.75 -13.61
N ARG A 779 1.54 33.82 -12.80
CA ARG A 779 0.52 32.84 -13.24
C ARG A 779 -0.88 33.47 -13.28
N LEU A 780 -1.24 34.34 -12.34
CA LEU A 780 -2.49 35.11 -12.42
C LEU A 780 -2.58 35.93 -13.72
N ARG A 781 -1.45 36.47 -14.22
CA ARG A 781 -1.34 37.13 -15.55
C ARG A 781 -1.52 36.18 -16.75
N GLN A 782 -1.32 34.87 -16.58
CA GLN A 782 -1.57 33.85 -17.61
C GLN A 782 -3.02 33.35 -17.57
N GLU A 783 -3.61 33.31 -16.37
CA GLU A 783 -5.01 32.97 -16.12
C GLU A 783 -5.97 34.12 -16.50
N HIS A 784 -5.54 35.38 -16.36
CA HIS A 784 -6.36 36.56 -16.60
C HIS A 784 -5.75 37.51 -17.65
N VAL A 785 -6.54 37.86 -18.66
CA VAL A 785 -6.11 38.67 -19.83
C VAL A 785 -5.79 40.12 -19.46
N GLY A 786 -6.40 40.65 -18.40
CA GLY A 786 -6.20 42.01 -17.94
C GLY A 786 -7.18 42.44 -16.85
N ILE A 787 -7.01 43.68 -16.40
CA ILE A 787 -7.82 44.32 -15.36
C ILE A 787 -8.61 45.48 -16.00
N HIS A 788 -9.91 45.52 -15.74
CA HIS A 788 -10.74 46.72 -15.88
C HIS A 788 -10.91 47.40 -14.52
N CYS A 789 -11.10 48.71 -14.53
CA CYS A 789 -11.54 49.48 -13.36
C CYS A 789 -12.74 50.32 -13.83
N SER A 790 -13.84 50.34 -13.07
CA SER A 790 -15.00 51.18 -13.42
C SER A 790 -14.68 52.67 -13.37
N LYS A 791 -15.63 53.53 -13.75
CA LYS A 791 -15.47 54.98 -13.54
C LYS A 791 -15.45 55.32 -12.04
N ALA A 792 -16.42 54.83 -11.27
CA ALA A 792 -16.48 55.10 -9.83
C ALA A 792 -15.21 54.63 -9.08
N PHE A 793 -14.64 53.47 -9.43
CA PHE A 793 -13.37 53.02 -8.83
C PHE A 793 -12.18 53.92 -9.20
N ARG A 794 -12.17 54.51 -10.41
CA ARG A 794 -11.16 55.52 -10.78
C ARG A 794 -11.25 56.77 -9.94
N ASP A 795 -12.48 57.27 -9.78
CA ASP A 795 -12.75 58.53 -9.13
C ASP A 795 -12.54 58.40 -7.59
N GLN A 796 -12.87 57.23 -7.00
CA GLN A 796 -12.71 56.96 -5.56
C GLN A 796 -11.27 56.61 -5.13
N HIS A 797 -10.44 56.02 -6.00
CA HIS A 797 -9.13 55.44 -5.61
C HIS A 797 -7.93 55.82 -6.52
N PRO A 798 -7.66 57.12 -6.77
CA PRO A 798 -6.60 57.56 -7.69
C PRO A 798 -5.18 57.13 -7.30
N GLU A 799 -4.80 57.19 -6.01
CA GLU A 799 -3.44 56.80 -5.57
C GLU A 799 -3.19 55.28 -5.65
N PHE A 800 -4.24 54.49 -5.39
CA PHE A 800 -4.18 53.04 -5.61
C PHE A 800 -3.95 52.75 -7.10
N LEU A 801 -4.64 53.47 -7.98
CA LEU A 801 -4.49 53.29 -9.42
C LEU A 801 -3.15 53.75 -9.98
N LYS A 802 -2.49 54.78 -9.44
CA LYS A 802 -1.09 55.09 -9.79
C LYS A 802 -0.16 53.91 -9.50
N THR A 803 -0.37 53.22 -8.38
CA THR A 803 0.41 52.02 -8.01
C THR A 803 0.04 50.82 -8.88
N LEU A 804 -1.26 50.55 -9.05
CA LEU A 804 -1.74 49.43 -9.87
C LEU A 804 -1.35 49.60 -11.34
N ALA A 805 -1.41 50.82 -11.89
CA ALA A 805 -0.97 51.13 -13.24
C ALA A 805 0.47 50.68 -13.50
N TRP A 806 1.39 50.95 -12.57
CA TRP A 806 2.79 50.52 -12.65
C TRP A 806 2.96 49.02 -12.46
N VAL A 807 2.27 48.38 -11.50
CA VAL A 807 2.33 46.92 -11.30
C VAL A 807 1.82 46.15 -12.53
N VAL A 808 0.67 46.60 -13.08
CA VAL A 808 0.07 46.09 -14.31
C VAL A 808 1.03 46.21 -15.48
N GLU A 809 1.69 47.35 -15.63
CA GLU A 809 2.60 47.65 -16.73
C GLU A 809 3.93 46.87 -16.62
N LYS A 810 4.58 46.88 -15.45
CA LYS A 810 5.83 46.16 -15.18
C LYS A 810 5.73 44.65 -15.38
N GLU A 811 4.67 44.03 -14.87
CA GLU A 811 4.44 42.59 -15.02
C GLU A 811 3.60 42.25 -16.28
N GLY A 812 3.25 43.26 -17.10
CA GLY A 812 2.71 43.12 -18.46
C GLY A 812 1.25 42.64 -18.56
N TRP A 813 0.43 42.93 -17.55
CA TRP A 813 -1.04 42.82 -17.60
C TRP A 813 -1.62 43.89 -18.54
N ARG A 814 -2.79 43.62 -19.15
CA ARG A 814 -3.49 44.61 -19.99
C ARG A 814 -4.47 45.46 -19.16
N ARG A 815 -4.55 46.77 -19.44
CA ARG A 815 -5.67 47.63 -19.00
C ARG A 815 -6.83 47.43 -19.98
N LEU A 816 -7.97 46.97 -19.52
CA LEU A 816 -9.12 46.62 -20.37
C LEU A 816 -10.13 47.76 -20.49
N LYS A 817 -10.76 47.90 -21.66
CA LYS A 817 -11.98 48.70 -21.85
C LYS A 817 -13.22 47.86 -21.49
N VAL A 818 -14.37 48.48 -21.24
CA VAL A 818 -15.64 47.77 -20.95
C VAL A 818 -16.05 46.81 -22.08
N SER A 819 -15.73 47.17 -23.33
CA SER A 819 -15.93 46.35 -24.54
C SER A 819 -14.90 45.21 -24.71
N SER A 820 -13.92 45.11 -23.81
CA SER A 820 -12.86 44.08 -23.81
C SER A 820 -12.92 43.18 -22.57
N LEU A 821 -14.07 43.16 -21.87
CA LEU A 821 -14.33 42.27 -20.75
C LEU A 821 -14.77 40.88 -21.24
N ASP A 822 -14.08 39.85 -20.74
CA ASP A 822 -14.33 38.43 -21.00
C ASP A 822 -14.74 37.73 -19.68
N LYS A 823 -15.92 37.08 -19.70
CA LYS A 823 -16.45 36.32 -18.55
C LYS A 823 -15.57 35.14 -18.13
N GLN A 824 -14.64 34.71 -18.97
CA GLN A 824 -13.71 33.62 -18.66
C GLN A 824 -12.35 34.11 -18.14
N LYS A 825 -11.97 35.38 -18.35
CA LYS A 825 -10.56 35.82 -18.20
C LYS A 825 -10.33 37.26 -17.72
N SER A 826 -11.35 38.09 -17.56
CA SER A 826 -11.18 39.47 -17.08
C SER A 826 -11.40 39.61 -15.58
N ILE A 827 -10.56 40.41 -14.93
CA ILE A 827 -10.82 40.95 -13.59
C ILE A 827 -11.41 42.36 -13.73
N CYS A 828 -12.39 42.70 -12.91
CA CYS A 828 -12.92 44.05 -12.77
C CYS A 828 -12.77 44.56 -11.33
N LEU A 829 -12.32 45.81 -11.17
CA LEU A 829 -12.33 46.51 -9.88
C LEU A 829 -13.49 47.52 -9.86
N LEU A 830 -14.26 47.51 -8.77
CA LEU A 830 -15.51 48.24 -8.60
C LEU A 830 -15.51 49.03 -7.31
N ALA A 831 -16.14 50.21 -7.33
CA ALA A 831 -16.39 50.98 -6.12
C ALA A 831 -17.43 50.30 -5.23
N GLU A 832 -17.48 50.70 -3.96
CA GLU A 832 -18.65 50.44 -3.13
C GLU A 832 -19.83 51.29 -3.63
N GLY A 833 -21.01 50.68 -3.79
CA GLY A 833 -22.19 51.33 -4.39
C GLY A 833 -22.12 51.60 -5.90
N ASP A 834 -21.15 51.01 -6.62
CA ASP A 834 -20.92 51.27 -8.06
C ASP A 834 -22.19 51.05 -8.93
N PRO A 835 -22.70 52.09 -9.63
CA PRO A 835 -23.94 51.99 -10.40
C PRO A 835 -23.80 51.10 -11.65
N GLU A 836 -22.60 50.98 -12.21
CA GLU A 836 -22.31 50.02 -13.29
C GLU A 836 -22.03 48.61 -12.75
N GLY A 837 -21.88 48.47 -11.43
CA GLY A 837 -21.40 47.25 -10.77
C GLY A 837 -22.17 45.98 -11.13
N ARG A 838 -23.50 46.04 -11.29
CA ARG A 838 -24.31 44.89 -11.75
C ARG A 838 -23.98 44.47 -13.19
N HIS A 839 -23.78 45.43 -14.09
CA HIS A 839 -23.45 45.20 -15.50
C HIS A 839 -22.00 44.72 -15.68
N LEU A 840 -21.07 45.28 -14.91
CA LEU A 840 -19.65 44.90 -14.95
C LEU A 840 -19.42 43.52 -14.32
N LYS A 841 -20.08 43.20 -13.20
CA LYS A 841 -20.10 41.83 -12.61
C LYS A 841 -20.65 40.80 -13.60
N ALA A 842 -21.62 41.17 -14.44
CA ALA A 842 -22.16 40.27 -15.46
C ALA A 842 -21.22 40.05 -16.67
N LYS A 843 -20.11 40.80 -16.81
CA LYS A 843 -19.18 40.77 -17.96
C LYS A 843 -17.77 40.28 -17.64
N ALA A 844 -17.30 40.39 -16.40
CA ALA A 844 -15.99 39.89 -15.96
C ALA A 844 -16.10 38.45 -15.40
N LEU A 845 -14.95 37.76 -15.27
CA LEU A 845 -14.87 36.50 -14.51
C LEU A 845 -14.89 36.79 -13.00
N LEU A 846 -14.08 37.74 -12.58
CA LEU A 846 -13.91 38.14 -11.18
C LEU A 846 -14.17 39.63 -11.04
N ALA A 847 -14.85 40.01 -9.96
CA ALA A 847 -15.14 41.40 -9.64
C ALA A 847 -14.90 41.63 -8.14
N PHE A 848 -14.07 42.62 -7.83
CA PHE A 848 -13.56 42.86 -6.47
C PHE A 848 -13.74 44.32 -6.04
N SER A 849 -13.90 44.56 -4.74
CA SER A 849 -13.55 45.85 -4.14
C SER A 849 -12.02 46.03 -4.12
N LYS A 850 -11.54 47.20 -3.67
CA LYS A 850 -10.10 47.42 -3.44
C LYS A 850 -9.52 46.43 -2.42
N ALA A 851 -10.24 46.19 -1.32
CA ALA A 851 -9.80 45.31 -0.24
C ALA A 851 -9.78 43.84 -0.67
N ASP A 852 -10.85 43.35 -1.30
CA ASP A 852 -10.95 41.96 -1.77
C ASP A 852 -9.83 41.62 -2.76
N PHE A 853 -9.47 42.58 -3.63
CA PHE A 853 -8.40 42.37 -4.60
C PHE A 853 -7.02 42.24 -3.94
N ILE A 854 -6.72 43.05 -2.92
CA ILE A 854 -5.49 42.92 -2.13
C ILE A 854 -5.47 41.60 -1.35
N ALA A 855 -6.59 41.21 -0.71
CA ALA A 855 -6.69 39.93 -0.01
C ALA A 855 -6.55 38.73 -0.95
N PHE A 856 -7.18 38.77 -2.13
CA PHE A 856 -7.03 37.75 -3.18
C PHE A 856 -5.58 37.61 -3.64
N LEU A 857 -4.91 38.73 -3.95
CA LEU A 857 -3.51 38.71 -4.38
C LEU A 857 -2.58 38.23 -3.27
N ALA A 858 -2.77 38.67 -2.03
CA ALA A 858 -1.98 38.23 -0.89
C ALA A 858 -2.10 36.71 -0.69
N ASN A 859 -3.33 36.18 -0.57
CA ASN A 859 -3.59 34.76 -0.38
C ASN A 859 -3.11 33.87 -1.54
N LYS A 860 -3.08 34.40 -2.77
CA LYS A 860 -2.55 33.69 -3.95
C LYS A 860 -1.03 33.72 -4.05
N CYS A 861 -0.38 34.77 -3.55
CA CYS A 861 1.06 35.02 -3.79
C CYS A 861 1.95 34.86 -2.55
N GLN A 862 1.39 34.76 -1.35
CA GLN A 862 2.17 34.55 -0.13
C GLN A 862 2.95 33.23 -0.20
N ALA A 863 4.21 33.28 0.22
CA ALA A 863 5.06 32.11 0.35
C ALA A 863 4.48 31.18 1.42
N LYS A 864 4.02 30.00 0.99
CA LYS A 864 3.66 28.91 1.92
C LYS A 864 4.91 28.24 2.48
N GLU A 865 5.72 28.98 3.22
CA GLU A 865 6.60 28.36 4.21
C GLU A 865 5.69 27.59 5.19
N LYS A 866 6.04 26.34 5.51
CA LYS A 866 5.36 25.61 6.59
C LYS A 866 5.78 26.27 7.90
N LEU A 867 4.94 27.18 8.40
CA LEU A 867 5.14 27.91 9.65
C LEU A 867 4.99 26.95 10.84
N LEU A 868 6.06 26.20 11.11
CA LEU A 868 6.23 25.29 12.26
C LEU A 868 6.48 26.07 13.57
N CYS A 869 5.80 27.21 13.72
CA CYS A 869 5.88 28.13 14.84
C CYS A 869 4.51 28.80 15.03
N GLN A 870 3.59 28.09 15.68
CA GLN A 870 2.26 28.61 16.05
C GLN A 870 2.30 29.55 17.28
N THR A 871 3.45 29.68 17.94
CA THR A 871 3.61 30.30 19.26
C THR A 871 3.55 31.83 19.29
N CYS A 872 3.52 32.50 18.13
CA CYS A 872 3.66 33.96 18.02
C CYS A 872 2.42 34.69 17.45
N LEU A 873 1.24 34.08 17.47
CA LEU A 873 -0.03 34.69 17.01
C LEU A 873 -1.15 34.61 18.07
N ARG A 874 -0.79 34.84 19.33
CA ARG A 874 -1.70 35.31 20.38
C ARG A 874 -1.06 36.53 21.05
N GLY A 875 -1.52 37.72 20.66
CA GLY A 875 -1.01 39.03 21.03
C GLY A 875 -1.66 40.08 20.16
#